data_AF-A0A7V6BYZ2-F1
#
_entry.id   AF-A0A7V6BYZ2-F1
#
_cell.length_a   1.000
_cell.length_b   1.000
_cell.length_c   1.000
_cell.angle_alpha   90.00
_cell.angle_beta   90.00
_cell.angle_gamma   90.00
#
_symmetry.space_group_name_H-M   'P 1'
#
loop_
_entity.id
_entity.type
_entity.pdbx_description
1 polymer ?
#
loop_
_entity_poly.entity_id
_entity_poly.type
_entity_poly.pdbx_seq_one_letter_code
_entity_poly.pdbx_strand_id
1 'polypeptide(L)'
;MRKLLILFILTAISFAFLQNSSIPKVAVNSVILAQGDELILSASNLLEGSYKLVLNSPSGQVISQNIDSIDGKLDYKLKLDESGNWAINFSGGGLDTLMQVSVMPLSNPESSASKEINAAVADSENTVVEVNTANEAINTDNSTTDTQAINGAETSISTDNTEAETSANTNILTGQTPSLTNIIQEAMPDNDDSEAGQNAAPVSDTEVISTETTVASPEVSPETTEATSPSEASDTNSTEAIGNANPTELSLNTQTENTEMTEQASTEVDSLNTQAQSTETTEATNTENTTTEAIEPTNEVQSTETNEVLNNELATENTTTSPESNTETNTETNELAVESTTTNPVEESISTTETNTEATEVLDNEAETTEPMNTDTSSSPTQEEAVFANPTTTEAQVFAPLSGAPIDFAIVDSKLIAKQSEKPIWQLDFAKNSGDTAGNIIKQDDFVYLGHGNSLLRIDSKTGKVLARWLLSGQITAITENADGIAIDVKIDDGNSENFVLRGNNLDRAAHFSTDPKLYTWLENEANVSNPAARLAQDPTNPWLYLKAGQANPDPAEAKSLFNNAIDTTNSFYDAAGISQQLLEAGQNSLSTKAFSKSLSDFAARGYDPRLVTDMKLHDSYNFPLKAFNSAIAKGDLSKAAILAEQVKYFLSPNSPEIRSALVNYADLLKKNGNKDEANSWRKIAKSSNKTTVSNILDKIFASLAGVAWYAALATLLSSLALHLVLLFKYWRPQSVMLNRKREAGKKPSPLARLFAIRYYSTTEKLVLGLILASTVLLAGLGAWHDKASNLPKAIASGSYANKSVQSFINTANLSAQQGDFIKGYTAQVNNKTTDAEKYYQAAGNFPQALNNLAALTGDNSFVTKALTYAKNLPEALYNSGKEVEGFDFQKDFLPGKAVLSVPTNEDFQAALSGNWQDAIAKTFTSTYLLNTTPFGLNSIVWKIILGLFAIYTLLSLLWILWPRPRMARNAPRSFLYNIFSFLVPGSGMADEMWGILLLLPWAIFGLDAISRFFGLGFAINGLSLRLDYFVLGVIYIINLIAIVVEFLSYRQRMNKLKEEDLDLAREFNLIK
;
A
#
# COMPACT_ATOMS: atom_id res chain seq x y z
N MET A 1 -7.19 5.59 34.24
CA MET A 1 -7.03 6.01 32.83
C MET A 1 -5.70 5.59 32.23
N ARG A 2 -4.52 6.17 32.55
CA ARG A 2 -3.24 5.91 31.84
C ARG A 2 -2.93 4.41 31.56
N LYS A 3 -3.00 3.53 32.56
CA LYS A 3 -2.82 2.06 32.37
C LYS A 3 -3.83 1.40 31.42
N LEU A 4 -5.05 1.93 31.33
CA LEU A 4 -6.15 1.38 30.54
C LEU A 4 -6.08 1.87 29.07
N LEU A 5 -5.66 3.13 28.87
CA LEU A 5 -5.25 3.63 27.55
C LEU A 5 -4.04 2.84 27.04
N ILE A 6 -3.03 2.62 27.88
CA ILE A 6 -1.86 1.79 27.56
C ILE A 6 -2.29 0.36 27.20
N LEU A 7 -3.22 -0.26 27.92
CA LEU A 7 -3.68 -1.62 27.57
C LEU A 7 -4.50 -1.66 26.27
N PHE A 8 -5.35 -0.67 26.00
CA PHE A 8 -6.08 -0.58 24.72
C PHE A 8 -5.11 -0.38 23.55
N ILE A 9 -4.12 0.52 23.71
CA ILE A 9 -3.03 0.73 22.76
C ILE A 9 -2.20 -0.55 22.61
N LEU A 10 -1.83 -1.25 23.69
CA LEU A 10 -1.13 -2.53 23.62
C LEU A 10 -1.96 -3.61 22.94
N THR A 11 -3.28 -3.64 23.10
CA THR A 11 -4.14 -4.62 22.42
C THR A 11 -4.19 -4.35 20.92
N ALA A 12 -4.35 -3.08 20.51
CA ALA A 12 -4.30 -2.67 19.11
C ALA A 12 -2.90 -2.86 18.49
N ILE A 13 -1.83 -2.56 19.25
CA ILE A 13 -0.44 -2.83 18.86
C ILE A 13 -0.22 -4.34 18.74
N SER A 14 -0.67 -5.18 19.67
CA SER A 14 -0.57 -6.64 19.56
C SER A 14 -1.33 -7.17 18.33
N PHE A 15 -2.47 -6.58 17.97
CA PHE A 15 -3.20 -6.95 16.75
C PHE A 15 -2.44 -6.53 15.48
N ALA A 16 -1.80 -5.35 15.46
CA ALA A 16 -0.96 -4.89 14.37
C ALA A 16 0.39 -5.65 14.27
N PHE A 17 0.97 -6.05 15.41
CA PHE A 17 2.19 -6.86 15.50
C PHE A 17 1.91 -8.34 15.14
N LEU A 18 0.72 -8.86 15.41
CA LEU A 18 0.25 -10.16 14.90
C LEU A 18 0.19 -10.20 13.36
N GLN A 19 0.05 -9.04 12.73
CA GLN A 19 0.17 -8.90 11.27
C GLN A 19 1.61 -8.57 10.82
N ASN A 20 2.51 -8.18 11.72
CA ASN A 20 3.83 -7.64 11.36
C ASN A 20 4.85 -7.59 12.53
N SER A 21 5.57 -8.69 12.81
CA SER A 21 7.03 -8.69 13.13
C SER A 21 7.59 -10.04 13.59
N SER A 22 8.88 -10.25 13.34
CA SER A 22 9.73 -11.29 13.94
C SER A 22 10.76 -10.64 14.88
N ILE A 23 10.54 -10.70 16.19
CA ILE A 23 11.44 -10.10 17.20
C ILE A 23 11.99 -11.21 18.11
N PRO A 24 13.33 -11.27 18.33
CA PRO A 24 13.94 -12.25 19.23
C PRO A 24 13.40 -12.19 20.66
N LYS A 25 13.27 -13.35 21.30
CA LYS A 25 12.92 -13.49 22.73
C LYS A 25 13.96 -14.36 23.42
N VAL A 26 14.24 -14.14 24.70
CA VAL A 26 15.15 -14.95 25.53
C VAL A 26 14.55 -15.09 26.93
N ALA A 27 14.66 -16.27 27.54
CA ALA A 27 14.27 -16.51 28.93
C ALA A 27 15.07 -17.66 29.56
N VAL A 28 15.01 -17.73 30.89
CA VAL A 28 15.50 -18.84 31.71
C VAL A 28 14.34 -19.41 32.55
N ASN A 29 14.43 -20.69 32.93
CA ASN A 29 13.41 -21.38 33.75
C ASN A 29 13.18 -20.73 35.12
N SER A 30 14.24 -20.24 35.77
CA SER A 30 14.15 -19.47 37.00
C SER A 30 15.33 -18.52 37.16
N VAL A 31 15.13 -17.44 37.92
CA VAL A 31 16.20 -16.53 38.39
C VAL A 31 16.72 -16.91 39.79
N ILE A 32 16.12 -17.90 40.44
CA ILE A 32 16.59 -18.52 41.69
C ILE A 32 16.52 -20.04 41.56
N LEU A 33 17.62 -20.73 41.83
CA LEU A 33 17.77 -22.20 41.76
C LEU A 33 18.49 -22.72 43.03
N ALA A 34 18.45 -24.02 43.29
CA ALA A 34 19.33 -24.67 44.25
C ALA A 34 20.61 -25.18 43.57
N GLN A 35 21.67 -25.37 44.36
CA GLN A 35 22.95 -25.92 43.89
C GLN A 35 22.74 -27.35 43.37
N GLY A 36 23.23 -27.63 42.16
CA GLY A 36 23.02 -28.90 41.46
C GLY A 36 21.75 -28.98 40.60
N ASP A 37 20.85 -27.98 40.67
CA ASP A 37 19.71 -27.87 39.75
C ASP A 37 20.15 -27.53 38.33
N GLU A 38 19.28 -27.83 37.36
CA GLU A 38 19.45 -27.43 35.96
C GLU A 38 18.87 -26.04 35.69
N LEU A 39 19.75 -25.11 35.34
CA LEU A 39 19.40 -23.95 34.55
C LEU A 39 18.96 -24.42 33.16
N ILE A 40 17.83 -23.90 32.68
CA ILE A 40 17.36 -24.07 31.30
C ILE A 40 17.24 -22.67 30.69
N LEU A 41 17.95 -22.42 29.59
CA LEU A 41 17.91 -21.18 28.81
C LEU A 41 17.25 -21.46 27.46
N SER A 42 16.36 -20.57 27.04
CA SER A 42 15.51 -20.73 25.85
C SER A 42 15.43 -19.39 25.09
N ALA A 43 15.59 -19.40 23.76
CA ALA A 43 15.63 -18.18 22.95
C ALA A 43 15.07 -18.35 21.52
N SER A 44 14.15 -17.49 21.09
CA SER A 44 13.39 -17.61 19.83
C SER A 44 13.43 -16.40 18.93
N ASN A 45 12.94 -16.56 17.70
CA ASN A 45 12.98 -15.60 16.58
C ASN A 45 14.39 -15.00 16.35
N LEU A 46 15.41 -15.76 16.74
CA LEU A 46 16.82 -15.55 16.45
C LEU A 46 17.05 -15.65 14.93
N LEU A 47 18.24 -15.24 14.49
CA LEU A 47 18.72 -15.58 13.15
C LEU A 47 19.47 -16.92 13.22
N GLU A 48 19.28 -17.80 12.23
CA GLU A 48 20.07 -19.04 12.10
C GLU A 48 21.58 -18.71 12.14
N GLY A 49 22.34 -19.38 13.01
CA GLY A 49 23.77 -19.09 13.22
C GLY A 49 24.24 -19.39 14.64
N SER A 50 25.53 -19.16 14.91
CA SER A 50 26.14 -19.48 16.20
C SER A 50 25.97 -18.37 17.25
N TYR A 51 25.57 -18.76 18.47
CA TYR A 51 25.40 -17.88 19.62
C TYR A 51 26.34 -18.33 20.74
N LYS A 52 27.16 -17.41 21.22
CA LYS A 52 28.10 -17.61 22.31
C LYS A 52 27.41 -17.38 23.65
N LEU A 53 27.30 -18.44 24.43
CA LEU A 53 26.91 -18.40 25.84
C LEU A 53 28.18 -18.33 26.71
N VAL A 54 28.23 -17.38 27.64
CA VAL A 54 29.31 -17.22 28.62
C VAL A 54 28.70 -17.12 30.01
N LEU A 55 28.94 -18.13 30.84
CA LEU A 55 28.58 -18.14 32.25
C LEU A 55 29.80 -17.82 33.10
N ASN A 56 29.64 -16.96 34.09
CA ASN A 56 30.66 -16.63 35.08
C ASN A 56 30.14 -17.11 36.45
N SER A 57 30.92 -17.98 37.10
CA SER A 57 30.55 -18.59 38.37
C SER A 57 30.88 -17.70 39.58
N PRO A 58 30.28 -17.98 40.76
CA PRO A 58 30.62 -17.29 42.01
C PRO A 58 32.08 -17.42 42.43
N SER A 59 32.77 -18.52 42.10
CA SER A 59 34.22 -18.66 42.35
C SER A 59 35.10 -17.92 41.33
N GLY A 60 34.50 -17.36 40.27
CA GLY A 60 35.21 -16.67 39.19
C GLY A 60 35.59 -17.56 38.01
N GLN A 61 35.12 -18.80 37.96
CA GLN A 61 35.32 -19.68 36.80
C GLN A 61 34.42 -19.22 35.63
N VAL A 62 35.00 -19.16 34.43
CA VAL A 62 34.28 -18.74 33.20
C VAL A 62 34.07 -19.95 32.30
N ILE A 63 32.81 -20.27 32.01
CA ILE A 63 32.40 -21.34 31.09
C ILE A 63 31.85 -20.68 29.83
N SER A 64 32.55 -20.83 28.70
CA SER A 64 32.19 -20.23 27.42
C SER A 64 31.93 -21.32 26.38
N GLN A 65 30.73 -21.36 25.80
CA GLN A 65 30.33 -22.37 24.82
C GLN A 65 29.55 -21.71 23.68
N ASN A 66 29.85 -22.11 22.44
CA ASN A 66 29.07 -21.72 21.27
C ASN A 66 27.93 -22.73 21.08
N ILE A 67 26.73 -22.22 20.79
CA ILE A 67 25.49 -22.96 20.67
C ILE A 67 24.76 -22.43 19.43
N ASP A 68 24.49 -23.28 18.46
CA ASP A 68 23.88 -22.85 17.20
C ASP A 68 22.35 -22.75 17.32
N SER A 69 21.78 -21.63 16.86
CA SER A 69 20.34 -21.49 16.73
C SER A 69 19.87 -22.12 15.41
N ILE A 70 18.86 -22.98 15.53
CA ILE A 70 18.25 -23.74 14.45
C ILE A 70 16.81 -23.27 14.32
N ASP A 71 16.34 -23.06 13.08
CA ASP A 71 15.03 -22.46 12.76
C ASP A 71 14.72 -21.15 13.53
N GLY A 72 15.78 -20.37 13.85
CA GLY A 72 15.68 -19.14 14.64
C GLY A 72 15.30 -19.37 16.10
N LYS A 73 15.50 -20.58 16.63
CA LYS A 73 15.19 -20.99 18.01
C LYS A 73 16.38 -21.74 18.63
N LEU A 74 16.44 -21.82 19.97
CA LEU A 74 17.57 -22.38 20.72
C LEU A 74 17.13 -22.71 22.16
N ASP A 75 17.39 -23.93 22.62
CA ASP A 75 17.25 -24.37 24.01
C ASP A 75 18.59 -24.95 24.51
N TYR A 76 18.96 -24.66 25.76
CA TYR A 76 20.20 -25.14 26.38
C TYR A 76 20.01 -25.44 27.87
N LYS A 77 20.72 -26.45 28.39
CA LYS A 77 20.67 -26.86 29.80
C LYS A 77 22.05 -26.97 30.43
N LEU A 78 22.18 -26.58 31.69
CA LEU A 78 23.41 -26.72 32.47
C LEU A 78 23.11 -26.88 33.97
N LYS A 79 23.80 -27.79 34.66
CA LYS A 79 23.76 -27.88 36.12
C LYS A 79 24.67 -26.82 36.75
N LEU A 80 24.17 -26.10 37.75
CA LEU A 80 24.94 -25.08 38.46
C LEU A 80 25.40 -25.63 39.82
N ASP A 81 26.61 -26.18 39.84
CA ASP A 81 27.20 -26.92 40.97
C ASP A 81 27.88 -26.03 42.03
N GLU A 82 27.99 -24.72 41.79
CA GLU A 82 28.42 -23.72 42.79
C GLU A 82 27.25 -22.84 43.27
N SER A 83 27.17 -22.59 44.58
CA SER A 83 26.23 -21.64 45.17
C SER A 83 26.71 -20.19 45.08
N GLY A 84 25.83 -19.28 44.68
CA GLY A 84 26.05 -17.85 44.57
C GLY A 84 25.37 -17.27 43.33
N ASN A 85 25.67 -16.02 42.99
CA ASN A 85 25.11 -15.37 41.80
C ASN A 85 25.95 -15.69 40.56
N TRP A 86 25.35 -16.41 39.61
CA TRP A 86 25.92 -16.68 38.30
C TRP A 86 25.51 -15.58 37.31
N ALA A 87 26.46 -15.09 36.50
CA ALA A 87 26.21 -14.07 35.47
C ALA A 87 26.35 -14.67 34.07
N ILE A 88 25.29 -14.55 33.27
CA ILE A 88 25.07 -15.31 32.03
C ILE A 88 24.94 -14.33 30.86
N ASN A 89 25.97 -14.20 30.03
CA ASN A 89 25.89 -13.45 28.77
C ASN A 89 25.57 -14.42 27.62
N PHE A 90 24.52 -14.14 26.85
CA PHE A 90 24.18 -14.84 25.63
C PHE A 90 24.20 -13.87 24.44
N SER A 91 25.10 -14.10 23.47
CA SER A 91 25.41 -13.14 22.40
C SER A 91 25.64 -13.82 21.05
N GLY A 92 25.11 -13.25 19.96
CA GLY A 92 25.19 -13.81 18.61
C GLY A 92 24.10 -13.24 17.70
N GLY A 93 24.26 -13.31 16.38
CA GLY A 93 23.20 -12.92 15.42
C GLY A 93 22.60 -11.50 15.55
N GLY A 94 23.29 -10.56 16.22
CA GLY A 94 22.77 -9.22 16.53
C GLY A 94 22.05 -9.09 17.88
N LEU A 95 21.92 -10.19 18.63
CA LEU A 95 21.52 -10.24 20.04
C LEU A 95 22.77 -10.19 20.94
N ASP A 96 22.68 -9.46 22.05
CA ASP A 96 23.60 -9.51 23.19
C ASP A 96 22.75 -9.29 24.44
N THR A 97 22.83 -10.17 25.44
CA THR A 97 21.90 -10.20 26.58
C THR A 97 22.57 -10.79 27.80
N LEU A 98 22.69 -9.97 28.86
CA LEU A 98 23.21 -10.36 30.16
C LEU A 98 22.06 -10.63 31.14
N MET A 99 22.04 -11.82 31.73
CA MET A 99 21.11 -12.27 32.77
C MET A 99 21.88 -12.65 34.04
N GLN A 100 21.20 -12.70 35.18
CA GLN A 100 21.75 -13.19 36.45
C GLN A 100 20.80 -14.19 37.09
N VAL A 101 21.37 -15.23 37.70
CA VAL A 101 20.62 -16.31 38.38
C VAL A 101 21.30 -16.58 39.72
N SER A 102 20.52 -16.62 40.80
CA SER A 102 21.02 -16.86 42.16
C SER A 102 20.86 -18.33 42.55
N VAL A 103 21.97 -19.00 42.85
CA VAL A 103 22.01 -20.43 43.20
C VAL A 103 22.22 -20.59 44.70
N MET A 104 21.23 -21.11 45.41
CA MET A 104 21.30 -21.33 46.87
C MET A 104 22.03 -22.63 47.22
N PRO A 105 22.87 -22.67 48.26
CA PRO A 105 23.69 -23.83 48.58
C PRO A 105 22.88 -25.06 48.98
N LEU A 106 23.38 -26.24 48.61
CA LEU A 106 22.82 -27.53 48.98
C LEU A 106 22.89 -27.73 50.50
N SER A 107 21.74 -27.63 51.17
CA SER A 107 21.62 -27.92 52.60
C SER A 107 21.83 -29.42 52.87
N ASN A 108 23.05 -29.77 53.29
CA ASN A 108 23.56 -31.14 53.43
C ASN A 108 22.63 -32.06 54.28
N PRO A 109 22.02 -33.14 53.72
CA PRO A 109 20.87 -33.81 54.32
C PRO A 109 21.13 -35.15 55.05
N GLU A 110 22.34 -35.44 55.52
CA GLU A 110 22.63 -36.65 56.33
C GLU A 110 23.37 -36.36 57.66
N SER A 111 22.66 -35.79 58.63
CA SER A 111 22.99 -35.92 60.06
C SER A 111 21.78 -35.64 60.95
N SER A 112 21.78 -36.15 62.18
CA SER A 112 20.69 -36.03 63.17
C SER A 112 20.58 -34.64 63.83
N ALA A 113 20.74 -33.59 63.02
CA ALA A 113 20.40 -32.20 63.31
C ALA A 113 19.82 -31.45 62.08
N SER A 114 19.54 -32.16 60.97
CA SER A 114 18.91 -31.60 59.75
C SER A 114 18.46 -32.72 58.81
N LYS A 115 17.49 -33.55 59.25
CA LYS A 115 16.98 -34.65 58.40
C LYS A 115 15.49 -34.96 58.60
N GLU A 116 14.63 -34.04 58.20
CA GLU A 116 13.34 -34.39 57.57
C GLU A 116 12.75 -33.21 56.80
N ILE A 117 12.00 -33.51 55.73
CA ILE A 117 11.12 -32.59 54.99
C ILE A 117 11.80 -31.32 54.47
N ASN A 118 12.74 -31.50 53.53
CA ASN A 118 12.71 -30.68 52.32
C ASN A 118 11.99 -31.49 51.23
N ALA A 119 10.67 -31.58 51.39
CA ALA A 119 9.72 -32.17 50.47
C ALA A 119 8.49 -31.25 50.45
N ALA A 120 7.80 -31.16 49.31
CA ALA A 120 6.71 -30.19 49.07
C ALA A 120 7.13 -28.70 49.00
N VAL A 121 8.17 -28.39 48.23
CA VAL A 121 7.91 -27.50 47.07
C VAL A 121 7.73 -28.41 45.85
N ALA A 122 6.50 -28.88 45.71
CA ALA A 122 5.99 -29.54 44.52
C ALA A 122 4.69 -28.81 44.14
N ASP A 123 4.84 -27.62 43.53
CA ASP A 123 3.84 -26.98 42.68
C ASP A 123 4.36 -25.63 42.12
N SER A 124 5.20 -25.71 41.07
CA SER A 124 5.30 -24.65 40.06
C SER A 124 5.99 -25.16 38.78
N GLU A 125 5.28 -25.92 37.95
CA GLU A 125 5.71 -26.09 36.55
C GLU A 125 5.42 -24.81 35.74
N ASN A 126 6.46 -24.29 35.09
CA ASN A 126 6.51 -23.48 33.86
C ASN A 126 5.37 -22.50 33.51
N THR A 127 5.75 -21.27 33.11
CA THR A 127 5.00 -20.52 32.09
C THR A 127 5.90 -19.71 31.15
N VAL A 128 6.55 -20.45 30.24
CA VAL A 128 6.87 -20.13 28.84
C VAL A 128 7.14 -18.65 28.45
N VAL A 129 8.35 -18.42 27.93
CA VAL A 129 8.59 -17.49 26.81
C VAL A 129 8.96 -18.35 25.60
N GLU A 130 8.20 -18.29 24.51
CA GLU A 130 8.09 -19.44 23.58
C GLU A 130 9.14 -19.52 22.45
N VAL A 131 9.57 -20.76 22.13
CA VAL A 131 10.77 -21.13 21.33
C VAL A 131 10.52 -22.40 20.44
N ASN A 132 11.59 -23.07 19.98
CA ASN A 132 11.74 -24.38 19.29
C ASN A 132 11.37 -24.53 17.80
N THR A 133 12.22 -25.13 16.94
CA THR A 133 12.86 -26.46 17.14
C THR A 133 14.33 -26.63 16.68
N ALA A 134 14.93 -27.75 17.12
CA ALA A 134 16.25 -28.34 16.78
C ALA A 134 16.18 -29.88 17.02
N ASN A 135 17.14 -30.79 16.76
CA ASN A 135 18.53 -30.77 16.27
C ASN A 135 18.88 -32.17 15.64
N GLU A 136 20.16 -32.59 15.64
CA GLU A 136 20.70 -33.98 15.51
C GLU A 136 20.86 -34.58 14.09
N ALA A 137 21.88 -35.41 13.78
CA ALA A 137 23.16 -35.77 14.43
C ALA A 137 24.20 -36.06 13.31
N ILE A 138 25.45 -35.55 13.35
CA ILE A 138 26.62 -36.06 14.10
C ILE A 138 27.00 -37.53 13.81
N ASN A 139 28.14 -37.71 13.14
CA ASN A 139 29.20 -38.61 13.58
C ASN A 139 30.57 -37.99 13.23
N THR A 140 31.59 -38.23 14.04
CA THR A 140 32.90 -37.55 13.99
C THR A 140 34.04 -38.55 13.92
N ASP A 141 35.22 -38.14 13.40
CA ASP A 141 36.43 -38.40 14.18
C ASP A 141 37.66 -37.50 13.86
N ASN A 142 38.54 -37.39 14.86
CA ASN A 142 39.98 -37.02 14.83
C ASN A 142 40.47 -35.64 14.33
N SER A 143 40.68 -34.74 15.31
CA SER A 143 42.00 -34.22 15.74
C SER A 143 43.00 -33.63 14.71
N THR A 144 43.36 -32.34 14.88
CA THR A 144 44.71 -31.91 15.35
C THR A 144 44.90 -30.38 15.40
N THR A 145 45.72 -29.92 16.37
CA THR A 145 46.68 -28.81 16.27
C THR A 145 47.94 -29.30 17.02
N ASP A 146 49.18 -29.06 16.61
CA ASP A 146 49.75 -27.73 16.29
C ASP A 146 51.05 -27.84 15.43
N THR A 147 51.62 -26.68 15.07
CA THR A 147 53.02 -26.39 14.63
C THR A 147 53.56 -26.71 13.21
N GLN A 148 54.19 -25.66 12.65
CA GLN A 148 55.37 -25.60 11.74
C GLN A 148 55.29 -26.00 10.23
N ALA A 149 55.08 -24.98 9.39
CA ALA A 149 56.07 -24.36 8.47
C ALA A 149 56.78 -25.12 7.30
N ILE A 150 57.29 -24.30 6.35
CA ILE A 150 58.29 -24.55 5.28
C ILE A 150 57.78 -24.93 3.87
N ASN A 151 58.20 -24.11 2.89
CA ASN A 151 58.39 -24.26 1.43
C ASN A 151 57.61 -25.30 0.59
N GLY A 152 57.14 -24.84 -0.59
CA GLY A 152 57.84 -25.25 -1.82
C GLY A 152 57.02 -25.58 -3.08
N ALA A 153 57.55 -25.10 -4.22
CA ALA A 153 57.50 -25.66 -5.58
C ALA A 153 56.16 -25.84 -6.34
N GLU A 154 56.07 -25.09 -7.45
CA GLU A 154 55.88 -25.60 -8.83
C GLU A 154 54.74 -26.58 -9.16
N THR A 155 53.85 -26.16 -10.07
CA THR A 155 53.99 -26.59 -11.48
C THR A 155 53.20 -25.68 -12.43
N SER A 156 53.79 -25.41 -13.60
CA SER A 156 53.17 -24.65 -14.69
C SER A 156 52.97 -25.54 -15.92
N ILE A 157 51.82 -25.45 -16.58
CA ILE A 157 51.62 -25.98 -17.93
C ILE A 157 51.04 -24.86 -18.81
N SER A 158 51.79 -24.50 -19.85
CA SER A 158 51.31 -23.70 -20.97
C SER A 158 50.82 -24.62 -22.09
N THR A 159 49.96 -24.12 -22.97
CA THR A 159 49.88 -24.63 -24.35
C THR A 159 49.34 -23.55 -25.28
N ASP A 160 50.20 -23.03 -26.16
CA ASP A 160 49.79 -22.23 -27.31
C ASP A 160 49.04 -23.08 -28.35
N ASN A 161 48.30 -22.43 -29.25
CA ASN A 161 48.39 -22.73 -30.68
C ASN A 161 47.85 -21.58 -31.53
N THR A 162 48.38 -21.46 -32.75
CA THR A 162 48.28 -20.27 -33.61
C THR A 162 47.69 -20.61 -34.99
N GLU A 163 47.14 -19.59 -35.66
CA GLU A 163 47.04 -19.43 -37.12
C GLU A 163 46.40 -20.52 -38.01
N ALA A 164 45.37 -20.10 -38.74
CA ALA A 164 45.23 -20.42 -40.17
C ALA A 164 44.43 -19.30 -40.89
N GLU A 165 44.99 -18.73 -41.95
CA GLU A 165 44.30 -17.75 -42.80
C GLU A 165 43.42 -18.41 -43.88
N THR A 166 42.37 -17.73 -44.34
CA THR A 166 42.00 -17.77 -45.77
C THR A 166 41.25 -16.48 -46.15
N SER A 167 41.45 -15.99 -47.39
CA SER A 167 41.02 -14.66 -47.82
C SER A 167 40.23 -14.66 -49.13
N ALA A 168 39.30 -13.70 -49.27
CA ALA A 168 38.60 -13.41 -50.52
C ALA A 168 38.21 -11.91 -50.59
N ASN A 169 38.43 -11.28 -51.75
CA ASN A 169 38.24 -9.83 -51.96
C ASN A 169 36.82 -9.47 -52.43
N THR A 170 36.25 -8.36 -51.94
CA THR A 170 35.73 -7.28 -52.83
C THR A 170 35.46 -5.92 -52.13
N ASN A 171 36.42 -5.00 -52.26
CA ASN A 171 36.28 -3.61 -52.75
C ASN A 171 34.85 -3.17 -53.25
N ILE A 172 34.34 -1.92 -53.11
CA ILE A 172 34.92 -0.58 -52.79
C ILE A 172 33.83 0.33 -52.12
N LEU A 173 34.22 1.37 -51.36
CA LEU A 173 33.79 2.81 -51.50
C LEU A 173 33.51 3.63 -50.21
N THR A 174 34.60 3.99 -49.52
CA THR A 174 34.89 5.31 -48.89
C THR A 174 33.80 6.19 -48.23
N GLY A 175 33.98 6.47 -46.93
CA GLY A 175 33.49 7.67 -46.22
C GLY A 175 34.34 7.90 -44.96
N GLN A 176 34.76 9.15 -44.66
CA GLN A 176 35.81 9.41 -43.66
C GLN A 176 35.30 9.76 -42.25
N THR A 177 36.01 9.27 -41.23
CA THR A 177 35.98 9.76 -39.84
C THR A 177 37.40 10.11 -39.37
N PRO A 178 37.64 11.26 -38.72
CA PRO A 178 38.88 11.54 -38.03
C PRO A 178 38.80 11.08 -36.55
N SER A 179 39.73 10.22 -36.14
CA SER A 179 40.02 9.93 -34.73
C SER A 179 41.39 10.51 -34.35
N LEU A 180 41.54 11.03 -33.14
CA LEU A 180 42.85 11.21 -32.50
C LEU A 180 42.69 11.17 -30.97
N THR A 181 43.64 10.55 -30.27
CA THR A 181 43.54 10.24 -28.84
C THR A 181 44.92 10.29 -28.19
N ASN A 182 45.11 11.24 -27.26
CA ASN A 182 46.12 11.31 -26.17
C ASN A 182 47.62 11.16 -26.61
N ILE A 183 48.68 11.56 -25.88
CA ILE A 183 48.95 11.65 -24.44
C ILE A 183 49.93 12.82 -24.14
N ILE A 184 49.68 13.53 -23.04
CA ILE A 184 50.59 14.18 -22.04
C ILE A 184 52.11 14.18 -22.35
N GLN A 185 52.79 15.36 -22.33
CA GLN A 185 53.66 15.86 -21.22
C GLN A 185 54.59 17.04 -21.59
N GLU A 186 55.06 17.77 -20.57
CA GLU A 186 56.31 18.55 -20.44
C GLU A 186 56.48 20.04 -20.87
N ALA A 187 57.24 20.73 -20.00
CA ALA A 187 58.10 21.92 -20.15
C ALA A 187 57.54 23.37 -20.19
N MET A 188 58.05 24.18 -19.25
CA MET A 188 58.13 25.65 -19.26
C MET A 188 59.44 26.13 -19.94
N PRO A 189 59.57 27.42 -20.30
CA PRO A 189 60.87 28.10 -20.39
C PRO A 189 61.27 28.74 -19.04
N ASP A 190 62.58 28.88 -18.81
CA ASP A 190 63.18 29.45 -17.59
C ASP A 190 63.03 30.98 -17.46
N ASN A 191 63.24 31.50 -16.24
CA ASN A 191 64.30 32.50 -16.01
C ASN A 191 64.65 32.71 -14.50
N ASP A 192 65.93 32.50 -14.19
CA ASP A 192 66.82 33.11 -13.17
C ASP A 192 66.33 33.55 -11.76
N ASP A 193 67.08 33.05 -10.75
CA ASP A 193 67.68 33.75 -9.60
C ASP A 193 66.83 34.48 -8.51
N SER A 194 67.19 34.43 -7.21
CA SER A 194 68.25 33.66 -6.51
C SER A 194 68.08 33.67 -4.97
N GLU A 195 68.77 32.75 -4.29
CA GLU A 195 69.22 32.77 -2.87
C GLU A 195 68.22 33.04 -1.70
N ALA A 196 67.73 31.94 -1.13
CA ALA A 196 67.95 31.52 0.27
C ALA A 196 67.91 32.54 1.45
N GLY A 197 66.97 32.31 2.39
CA GLY A 197 67.01 32.84 3.75
C GLY A 197 66.13 32.01 4.71
N GLN A 198 66.56 31.74 5.94
CA GLN A 198 65.93 30.79 6.86
C GLN A 198 65.22 31.45 8.07
N ASN A 199 64.29 30.68 8.66
CA ASN A 199 63.89 30.62 10.08
C ASN A 199 62.76 31.52 10.65
N ALA A 200 62.04 30.87 11.58
CA ALA A 200 61.40 31.37 12.80
C ALA A 200 60.06 32.16 12.74
N ALA A 201 59.02 31.51 13.26
CA ALA A 201 57.94 32.11 14.07
C ALA A 201 58.47 32.36 15.53
N PRO A 202 57.72 32.87 16.55
CA PRO A 202 56.25 32.99 16.65
C PRO A 202 55.64 34.15 17.50
N VAL A 203 54.31 34.10 17.75
CA VAL A 203 53.58 34.43 19.02
C VAL A 203 53.25 35.90 19.43
N SER A 204 51.98 36.10 19.87
CA SER A 204 51.41 37.13 20.80
C SER A 204 51.36 38.63 20.40
N ASP A 205 50.54 39.52 21.00
CA ASP A 205 49.17 39.48 21.58
C ASP A 205 48.69 40.93 21.94
N THR A 206 47.44 41.08 22.39
CA THR A 206 46.89 42.13 23.32
C THR A 206 46.72 43.62 22.90
N GLU A 207 45.44 44.00 22.77
CA GLU A 207 44.69 45.00 23.58
C GLU A 207 44.96 46.53 23.63
N VAL A 208 43.86 47.27 23.35
CA VAL A 208 43.20 48.34 24.16
C VAL A 208 43.93 49.65 24.53
N ILE A 209 43.25 50.78 24.24
CA ILE A 209 43.01 51.92 25.14
C ILE A 209 41.76 52.71 24.68
N SER A 210 41.04 53.38 25.60
CA SER A 210 39.74 54.06 25.36
C SER A 210 39.73 55.51 25.85
N THR A 211 38.86 56.38 25.31
CA THR A 211 38.20 57.50 26.06
C THR A 211 37.12 58.27 25.25
N GLU A 212 35.89 58.31 25.80
CA GLU A 212 34.99 59.47 26.08
C GLU A 212 34.96 60.75 25.19
N THR A 213 33.84 61.45 24.89
CA THR A 213 32.37 61.12 24.73
C THR A 213 31.74 62.16 23.72
N THR A 214 30.60 62.90 23.78
CA THR A 214 29.46 63.15 24.72
C THR A 214 28.26 63.89 24.01
N VAL A 215 27.02 63.79 24.55
CA VAL A 215 25.84 64.73 24.44
C VAL A 215 24.94 64.81 23.17
N ALA A 216 23.61 64.75 23.43
CA ALA A 216 22.41 65.29 22.72
C ALA A 216 21.61 64.49 21.65
N SER A 217 20.40 64.08 22.07
CA SER A 217 19.13 63.93 21.31
C SER A 217 18.31 65.26 21.35
N PRO A 218 17.04 65.45 20.86
CA PRO A 218 15.97 64.46 20.59
C PRO A 218 14.93 64.68 19.42
N GLU A 219 14.34 63.56 18.95
CA GLU A 219 12.87 63.24 18.84
C GLU A 219 11.83 64.05 17.99
N VAL A 220 10.65 63.40 17.77
CA VAL A 220 9.30 63.93 17.41
C VAL A 220 8.82 63.88 15.91
N SER A 221 7.51 63.63 15.71
CA SER A 221 6.69 63.56 14.45
C SER A 221 5.41 64.45 14.61
N PRO A 222 4.23 64.33 13.95
CA PRO A 222 3.74 63.66 12.71
C PRO A 222 2.81 64.59 11.82
N GLU A 223 1.93 64.00 10.96
CA GLU A 223 0.70 64.60 10.33
C GLU A 223 0.85 65.71 9.23
N THR A 224 -0.10 66.00 8.31
CA THR A 224 -1.52 65.55 8.05
C THR A 224 -1.95 65.62 6.53
N THR A 225 -2.93 64.78 6.16
CA THR A 225 -4.01 64.81 5.11
C THR A 225 -4.07 65.68 3.81
N GLU A 226 -4.81 65.09 2.83
CA GLU A 226 -5.74 65.67 1.78
C GLU A 226 -5.24 66.19 0.40
N ALA A 227 -5.77 65.58 -0.70
CA ALA A 227 -6.52 66.26 -1.79
C ALA A 227 -7.01 65.32 -2.96
N THR A 228 -8.33 65.16 -3.09
CA THR A 228 -9.21 64.93 -4.28
C THR A 228 -8.72 64.40 -5.65
N SER A 229 -9.53 63.50 -6.25
CA SER A 229 -9.59 63.16 -7.70
C SER A 229 -10.42 64.16 -8.54
N PRO A 230 -10.43 64.03 -9.89
CA PRO A 230 -11.68 64.15 -10.65
C PRO A 230 -11.90 63.02 -11.70
N SER A 231 -13.01 63.09 -12.45
CA SER A 231 -13.46 62.14 -13.49
C SER A 231 -13.86 62.89 -14.78
N GLU A 232 -14.55 62.21 -15.73
CA GLU A 232 -15.11 62.72 -17.00
C GLU A 232 -14.11 63.06 -18.15
N ALA A 233 -14.47 63.14 -19.45
CA ALA A 233 -15.45 62.40 -20.28
C ALA A 233 -15.24 62.68 -21.80
N SER A 234 -15.59 61.70 -22.66
CA SER A 234 -16.05 61.70 -24.08
C SER A 234 -15.42 62.55 -25.23
N ASP A 235 -15.73 62.10 -26.47
CA ASP A 235 -15.84 62.85 -27.76
C ASP A 235 -14.57 63.32 -28.53
N THR A 236 -14.51 63.41 -29.89
CA THR A 236 -15.35 62.93 -31.03
C THR A 236 -14.57 62.97 -32.39
N ASN A 237 -14.95 62.11 -33.37
CA ASN A 237 -14.93 62.25 -34.86
C ASN A 237 -13.60 62.65 -35.61
N SER A 238 -13.44 62.57 -36.95
CA SER A 238 -14.28 62.23 -38.14
C SER A 238 -13.38 61.61 -39.26
N THR A 239 -13.80 60.66 -40.13
CA THR A 239 -14.54 60.79 -41.44
C THR A 239 -13.83 61.68 -42.50
N GLU A 240 -13.81 61.48 -43.83
CA GLU A 240 -14.54 60.71 -44.89
C GLU A 240 -13.51 60.15 -45.93
N ALA A 241 -13.76 59.40 -47.03
CA ALA A 241 -14.81 58.51 -47.63
C ALA A 241 -14.07 57.72 -48.79
N ILE A 242 -14.54 57.10 -49.89
CA ILE A 242 -15.76 56.84 -50.73
C ILE A 242 -15.52 55.40 -51.32
N GLY A 243 -16.40 54.49 -51.82
CA GLY A 243 -17.71 54.50 -52.52
C GLY A 243 -17.53 54.27 -54.06
N ASN A 244 -18.45 53.75 -54.88
CA ASN A 244 -19.79 53.15 -54.70
C ASN A 244 -20.35 52.64 -56.07
N ALA A 245 -21.00 51.46 -56.18
CA ALA A 245 -21.91 51.05 -57.30
C ALA A 245 -22.59 49.67 -57.11
N ASN A 246 -23.84 49.47 -57.57
CA ASN A 246 -24.60 48.19 -57.58
C ASN A 246 -25.74 48.21 -58.64
N PRO A 247 -26.08 47.08 -59.31
CA PRO A 247 -27.47 46.57 -59.37
C PRO A 247 -27.57 45.01 -59.27
N THR A 248 -28.52 44.35 -58.57
CA THR A 248 -30.01 44.32 -58.72
C THR A 248 -30.47 43.52 -59.98
N GLU A 249 -31.33 42.48 -59.97
CA GLU A 249 -32.36 41.96 -59.01
C GLU A 249 -32.63 40.42 -59.16
N LEU A 250 -33.66 39.88 -58.46
CA LEU A 250 -34.33 38.55 -58.53
C LEU A 250 -33.55 37.32 -57.99
N SER A 251 -34.17 36.31 -57.31
CA SER A 251 -35.59 35.97 -57.07
C SER A 251 -35.83 35.38 -55.64
N LEU A 252 -37.08 35.02 -55.28
CA LEU A 252 -37.50 34.74 -53.89
C LEU A 252 -38.55 33.60 -53.77
N ASN A 253 -38.34 32.66 -52.81
CA ASN A 253 -39.28 31.75 -52.11
C ASN A 253 -38.42 30.82 -51.20
N THR A 254 -38.72 30.34 -49.97
CA THR A 254 -39.90 30.04 -49.12
C THR A 254 -40.45 28.60 -49.14
N GLN A 255 -40.54 28.02 -47.93
CA GLN A 255 -41.45 26.96 -47.42
C GLN A 255 -41.27 25.44 -47.77
N THR A 256 -40.98 24.69 -46.70
CA THR A 256 -41.69 23.50 -46.13
C THR A 256 -41.98 22.20 -46.92
N GLU A 257 -41.73 21.06 -46.23
CA GLU A 257 -42.60 19.86 -46.05
C GLU A 257 -42.36 18.53 -46.83
N ASN A 258 -42.87 17.44 -46.19
CA ASN A 258 -43.00 16.01 -46.57
C ASN A 258 -41.83 15.04 -46.20
N THR A 259 -41.98 13.90 -45.49
CA THR A 259 -43.11 12.94 -45.22
C THR A 259 -43.36 11.99 -46.43
N GLU A 260 -43.67 10.68 -46.35
CA GLU A 260 -44.40 9.75 -45.43
C GLU A 260 -43.74 8.32 -45.49
N MET A 261 -44.00 7.22 -44.76
CA MET A 261 -45.20 6.53 -44.19
C MET A 261 -44.81 5.69 -42.93
N THR A 262 -45.65 5.02 -42.12
CA THR A 262 -47.03 4.47 -42.30
C THR A 262 -47.81 4.40 -40.96
N GLU A 263 -49.12 4.10 -41.06
CA GLU A 263 -50.15 3.77 -40.03
C GLU A 263 -49.73 2.79 -38.90
N GLN A 264 -50.43 2.57 -37.77
CA GLN A 264 -51.79 2.94 -37.24
C GLN A 264 -51.70 2.89 -35.66
N ALA A 265 -52.69 3.08 -34.76
CA ALA A 265 -54.15 3.32 -34.74
C ALA A 265 -54.56 4.03 -33.40
N SER A 266 -55.87 4.14 -33.06
CA SER A 266 -56.35 4.84 -31.84
C SER A 266 -57.73 4.38 -31.31
N THR A 267 -57.91 4.33 -29.98
CA THR A 267 -59.16 4.51 -29.15
C THR A 267 -58.73 4.52 -27.67
N GLU A 268 -59.11 5.43 -26.76
CA GLU A 268 -60.42 5.97 -26.33
C GLU A 268 -61.10 5.11 -25.22
N VAL A 269 -61.40 5.74 -24.07
CA VAL A 269 -62.53 5.52 -23.11
C VAL A 269 -62.39 6.53 -21.94
N ASP A 270 -63.47 6.81 -21.20
CA ASP A 270 -63.76 8.15 -20.67
C ASP A 270 -64.05 8.23 -19.14
N SER A 271 -63.80 9.43 -18.58
CA SER A 271 -64.59 10.10 -17.53
C SER A 271 -64.41 9.85 -16.01
N LEU A 272 -64.78 10.92 -15.27
CA LEU A 272 -65.16 11.05 -13.84
C LEU A 272 -64.06 10.95 -12.75
N ASN A 273 -64.03 11.74 -11.64
CA ASN A 273 -64.50 13.08 -11.21
C ASN A 273 -64.72 13.06 -9.67
N THR A 274 -64.22 14.05 -8.90
CA THR A 274 -64.90 14.79 -7.79
C THR A 274 -63.88 15.55 -6.89
N GLN A 275 -64.32 16.62 -6.22
CA GLN A 275 -63.53 17.66 -5.53
C GLN A 275 -63.39 17.47 -4.00
N ALA A 276 -62.32 18.04 -3.41
CA ALA A 276 -62.29 18.86 -2.18
C ALA A 276 -60.80 19.21 -1.86
N GLN A 277 -60.29 20.43 -1.69
CA GLN A 277 -60.78 21.81 -1.44
C GLN A 277 -60.95 22.25 0.02
N SER A 278 -59.85 22.73 0.61
CA SER A 278 -59.78 23.84 1.61
C SER A 278 -58.30 24.27 1.76
N THR A 279 -57.80 25.37 1.18
CA THR A 279 -57.96 26.80 1.55
C THR A 279 -57.78 27.13 3.04
N GLU A 280 -56.65 27.76 3.36
CA GLU A 280 -56.66 29.07 4.02
C GLU A 280 -55.43 29.88 3.52
N THR A 281 -55.38 31.20 3.77
CA THR A 281 -54.52 32.15 3.02
C THR A 281 -54.23 33.40 3.86
N THR A 282 -53.37 34.31 3.37
CA THR A 282 -53.06 35.66 3.91
C THR A 282 -52.26 35.66 5.23
N GLU A 283 -51.47 36.69 5.56
CA GLU A 283 -51.28 38.01 4.93
C GLU A 283 -49.81 38.47 4.98
N ALA A 284 -49.48 39.62 4.35
CA ALA A 284 -48.11 40.12 4.21
C ALA A 284 -47.96 41.59 4.67
N THR A 285 -46.80 41.94 5.23
CA THR A 285 -46.37 43.33 5.47
C THR A 285 -44.86 43.48 5.29
N ASN A 286 -44.44 44.47 4.49
CA ASN A 286 -43.06 44.96 4.42
C ASN A 286 -42.79 46.04 5.51
N THR A 287 -41.51 46.40 5.69
CA THR A 287 -40.96 47.79 5.61
C THR A 287 -39.98 48.19 6.75
N GLU A 288 -38.89 48.86 6.34
CA GLU A 288 -37.96 49.79 7.06
C GLU A 288 -36.94 49.36 8.16
N ASN A 289 -35.65 49.44 7.77
CA ASN A 289 -34.52 50.20 8.37
C ASN A 289 -34.46 50.55 9.88
N THR A 290 -33.35 50.17 10.55
CA THR A 290 -32.23 51.02 11.05
C THR A 290 -31.25 50.17 11.89
N THR A 291 -29.93 50.09 11.65
CA THR A 291 -28.79 51.01 11.93
C THR A 291 -28.15 50.86 13.32
N THR A 292 -26.83 50.59 13.39
CA THR A 292 -25.89 50.63 14.57
C THR A 292 -26.20 49.68 15.75
N GLU A 293 -25.23 49.04 16.42
CA GLU A 293 -23.93 49.52 16.92
C GLU A 293 -22.77 48.50 16.78
N ALA A 294 -21.55 48.95 17.08
CA ALA A 294 -20.35 48.13 17.23
C ALA A 294 -19.62 48.51 18.54
N ILE A 295 -19.05 47.53 19.25
CA ILE A 295 -18.33 47.74 20.51
C ILE A 295 -17.05 46.90 20.52
N GLU A 296 -15.90 47.55 20.71
CA GLU A 296 -14.61 46.91 20.99
C GLU A 296 -14.58 46.29 22.41
N PRO A 297 -13.53 45.55 22.77
CA PRO A 297 -12.54 46.25 23.62
C PRO A 297 -11.08 45.88 23.35
N THR A 298 -10.22 46.90 23.39
CA THR A 298 -8.78 46.77 23.63
C THR A 298 -8.46 46.98 25.11
N ASN A 299 -7.48 46.22 25.64
CA ASN A 299 -6.34 46.77 26.39
C ASN A 299 -5.34 45.69 26.82
N GLU A 300 -4.07 46.08 26.85
CA GLU A 300 -2.94 45.26 27.32
C GLU A 300 -2.74 45.36 28.84
N VAL A 301 -2.09 44.35 29.44
CA VAL A 301 -1.02 44.55 30.45
C VAL A 301 0.05 43.48 30.24
N GLN A 302 1.33 43.85 30.38
CA GLN A 302 2.48 42.95 30.27
C GLN A 302 2.76 42.18 31.57
N SER A 303 3.35 40.98 31.45
CA SER A 303 4.34 40.49 32.42
C SER A 303 5.24 39.41 31.81
N THR A 304 6.52 39.70 31.67
CA THR A 304 7.58 38.70 31.45
C THR A 304 7.89 37.96 32.75
N GLU A 305 8.13 36.65 32.71
CA GLU A 305 9.14 36.06 33.60
C GLU A 305 9.75 34.75 33.06
N THR A 306 10.98 34.51 33.49
CA THR A 306 11.83 33.35 33.19
C THR A 306 11.33 32.07 33.86
N ASN A 307 11.83 30.92 33.43
CA ASN A 307 11.92 29.75 34.31
C ASN A 307 13.26 29.03 34.09
N GLU A 308 13.99 28.81 35.18
CA GLU A 308 15.31 28.18 35.23
C GLU A 308 15.25 26.83 35.96
N VAL A 309 16.36 26.09 35.97
CA VAL A 309 16.49 24.74 36.50
C VAL A 309 16.63 24.74 38.03
N LEU A 310 15.96 23.81 38.74
CA LEU A 310 16.58 23.10 39.87
C LEU A 310 15.89 21.77 40.24
N ASN A 311 16.65 20.90 40.91
CA ASN A 311 16.20 19.69 41.61
C ASN A 311 16.12 19.97 43.14
N ASN A 312 15.33 19.20 43.91
CA ASN A 312 15.86 18.23 44.89
C ASN A 312 14.79 17.53 45.78
N GLU A 313 15.15 16.32 46.18
CA GLU A 313 15.01 15.61 47.48
C GLU A 313 13.78 15.72 48.42
N LEU A 314 13.59 14.55 49.08
CA LEU A 314 12.99 14.20 50.39
C LEU A 314 11.68 13.39 50.33
N ALA A 315 11.38 12.48 51.27
CA ALA A 315 12.21 11.58 52.08
C ALA A 315 11.27 10.54 52.77
N THR A 316 11.85 9.42 53.21
CA THR A 316 11.24 8.33 53.99
C THR A 316 10.30 8.71 55.15
N GLU A 317 9.28 7.88 55.41
CA GLU A 317 9.01 7.40 56.79
C GLU A 317 8.41 5.97 56.79
N ASN A 318 8.62 5.23 57.90
CA ASN A 318 8.22 3.83 58.10
C ASN A 318 7.17 3.71 59.22
N THR A 319 6.30 2.70 59.18
CA THR A 319 5.87 2.01 60.43
C THR A 319 5.34 0.59 60.18
N THR A 320 5.55 -0.27 61.17
CA THR A 320 5.26 -1.73 61.15
C THR A 320 4.12 -2.10 62.11
N THR A 321 3.42 -3.20 61.85
CA THR A 321 2.99 -4.17 62.89
C THR A 321 2.51 -5.51 62.30
N SER A 322 2.70 -6.58 63.07
CA SER A 322 2.18 -7.96 62.92
C SER A 322 1.52 -8.33 64.29
N PRO A 323 1.02 -9.56 64.64
CA PRO A 323 1.39 -10.92 64.16
C PRO A 323 0.24 -11.98 64.10
N GLU A 324 0.62 -13.27 64.07
CA GLU A 324 -0.15 -14.50 64.48
C GLU A 324 -1.29 -15.04 63.57
N SER A 325 -1.60 -16.37 63.48
CA SER A 325 -0.82 -17.62 63.75
C SER A 325 -1.55 -18.91 63.27
N ASN A 326 -0.83 -20.03 63.07
CA ASN A 326 -1.25 -21.48 63.09
C ASN A 326 -2.27 -22.05 62.03
N THR A 327 -2.39 -23.37 61.70
CA THR A 327 -1.54 -24.61 61.81
C THR A 327 -2.22 -25.83 61.10
N GLU A 328 -1.47 -26.63 60.29
CA GLU A 328 -1.69 -28.06 59.84
C GLU A 328 -3.04 -28.49 59.15
N THR A 329 -3.26 -29.71 58.58
CA THR A 329 -2.51 -31.00 58.45
C THR A 329 -2.82 -31.77 57.12
N ASN A 330 -1.95 -32.76 56.81
CA ASN A 330 -1.86 -33.73 55.67
C ASN A 330 -3.12 -34.56 55.26
N THR A 331 -3.06 -35.25 54.09
CA THR A 331 -2.79 -36.72 53.94
C THR A 331 -2.78 -37.22 52.48
N GLU A 332 -2.16 -38.39 52.25
CA GLU A 332 -1.86 -39.19 51.03
C GLU A 332 -3.11 -39.72 50.26
N THR A 333 -3.09 -40.52 49.15
CA THR A 333 -2.15 -41.59 48.70
C THR A 333 -2.24 -41.93 47.20
N ASN A 334 -1.18 -42.54 46.64
CA ASN A 334 -1.11 -43.19 45.31
C ASN A 334 -1.77 -44.59 45.28
N GLU A 335 -2.10 -45.09 44.08
CA GLU A 335 -1.72 -46.46 43.68
C GLU A 335 -1.59 -46.62 42.14
N LEU A 336 -0.99 -47.72 41.67
CA LEU A 336 -0.54 -47.97 40.29
C LEU A 336 -1.41 -49.00 39.55
N ALA A 337 -1.21 -49.19 38.22
CA ALA A 337 -0.76 -50.46 37.61
C ALA A 337 -0.94 -50.50 36.07
N VAL A 338 -0.49 -51.63 35.47
CA VAL A 338 -0.66 -52.10 34.07
C VAL A 338 0.22 -51.34 33.05
N GLU A 339 1.31 -51.87 32.48
CA GLU A 339 1.71 -53.21 31.94
C GLU A 339 1.58 -53.32 30.42
N SER A 340 2.56 -53.98 29.79
CA SER A 340 2.89 -53.87 28.36
C SER A 340 2.30 -54.98 27.49
N THR A 341 2.11 -54.73 26.19
CA THR A 341 2.31 -55.79 25.17
C THR A 341 2.58 -55.22 23.76
N THR A 342 3.28 -56.00 22.93
CA THR A 342 3.68 -55.68 21.55
C THR A 342 2.93 -56.55 20.53
N THR A 343 2.71 -56.05 19.31
CA THR A 343 2.80 -56.85 18.06
C THR A 343 2.75 -56.00 16.78
N ASN A 344 3.61 -56.36 15.82
CA ASN A 344 3.50 -56.11 14.37
C ASN A 344 3.02 -57.43 13.70
N PRO A 345 2.81 -57.58 12.36
CA PRO A 345 2.93 -56.62 11.24
C PRO A 345 1.68 -56.63 10.30
N VAL A 346 1.76 -56.00 9.11
CA VAL A 346 1.58 -56.61 7.75
C VAL A 346 1.49 -55.51 6.67
N GLU A 347 1.90 -55.84 5.43
CA GLU A 347 1.86 -55.00 4.22
C GLU A 347 0.47 -55.04 3.54
N GLU A 348 0.09 -53.96 2.84
CA GLU A 348 -0.64 -54.12 1.56
C GLU A 348 -0.38 -52.93 0.63
N SER A 349 -0.62 -53.10 -0.68
CA SER A 349 -0.33 -52.07 -1.69
C SER A 349 -1.42 -52.04 -2.77
N ILE A 350 -1.96 -50.85 -3.06
CA ILE A 350 -3.03 -50.65 -4.05
C ILE A 350 -2.71 -49.41 -4.90
N SER A 351 -2.89 -49.58 -6.22
CA SER A 351 -2.82 -48.50 -7.22
C SER A 351 -4.22 -47.92 -7.47
N THR A 352 -4.31 -46.61 -7.68
CA THR A 352 -5.49 -45.96 -8.24
C THR A 352 -5.10 -44.99 -9.35
N THR A 353 -5.80 -45.09 -10.48
CA THR A 353 -5.72 -44.18 -11.63
C THR A 353 -7.13 -43.71 -11.91
N GLU A 354 -7.41 -42.40 -11.93
CA GLU A 354 -8.56 -41.83 -12.64
C GLU A 354 -8.41 -40.31 -12.85
N THR A 355 -8.19 -39.96 -14.13
CA THR A 355 -8.96 -39.01 -14.95
C THR A 355 -9.35 -37.61 -14.43
N ASN A 356 -8.81 -36.58 -15.10
CA ASN A 356 -9.48 -35.29 -15.27
C ASN A 356 -10.77 -35.43 -16.09
N THR A 357 -11.86 -34.81 -15.64
CA THR A 357 -12.82 -34.05 -16.49
C THR A 357 -13.68 -33.21 -15.56
N GLU A 358 -13.58 -31.89 -15.68
CA GLU A 358 -14.56 -30.97 -15.09
C GLU A 358 -14.88 -29.92 -16.14
N ALA A 359 -16.15 -29.87 -16.57
CA ALA A 359 -16.64 -29.00 -17.62
C ALA A 359 -17.54 -27.92 -17.03
N THR A 360 -17.45 -26.69 -17.54
CA THR A 360 -18.24 -25.56 -17.05
C THR A 360 -19.70 -25.71 -17.46
N GLU A 361 -20.58 -26.02 -16.51
CA GLU A 361 -22.03 -25.99 -16.71
C GLU A 361 -22.56 -24.57 -16.49
N VAL A 362 -23.39 -24.09 -17.42
CA VAL A 362 -24.02 -22.76 -17.38
C VAL A 362 -25.51 -22.94 -17.09
N LEU A 363 -25.99 -22.29 -16.03
CA LEU A 363 -27.41 -22.22 -15.72
C LEU A 363 -28.14 -21.35 -16.75
N ASP A 364 -29.18 -21.91 -17.36
CA ASP A 364 -30.12 -21.18 -18.20
C ASP A 364 -31.55 -21.29 -17.64
N ASN A 365 -32.44 -20.38 -18.03
CA ASN A 365 -33.69 -20.12 -17.29
C ASN A 365 -34.86 -21.06 -17.65
N GLU A 366 -35.77 -21.23 -16.70
CA GLU A 366 -37.05 -21.91 -16.88
C GLU A 366 -37.99 -21.12 -17.83
N ALA A 367 -38.65 -21.82 -18.74
CA ALA A 367 -39.82 -21.34 -19.48
C ALA A 367 -40.80 -22.49 -19.74
N GLU A 368 -42.11 -22.21 -19.69
CA GLU A 368 -43.15 -23.24 -19.60
C GLU A 368 -43.44 -24.00 -20.90
N THR A 369 -43.90 -25.25 -20.72
CA THR A 369 -44.34 -26.15 -21.80
C THR A 369 -45.77 -25.82 -22.26
N THR A 370 -46.02 -25.78 -23.57
CA THR A 370 -47.35 -26.08 -24.13
C THR A 370 -47.27 -26.63 -25.55
N GLU A 371 -47.54 -27.93 -25.68
CA GLU A 371 -47.97 -28.60 -26.91
C GLU A 371 -49.50 -28.38 -27.12
N PRO A 372 -50.17 -28.76 -28.26
CA PRO A 372 -49.81 -29.88 -29.15
C PRO A 372 -50.05 -29.70 -30.69
N MET A 373 -49.55 -30.70 -31.44
CA MET A 373 -50.09 -31.27 -32.70
C MET A 373 -50.62 -30.37 -33.83
N ASN A 374 -50.06 -30.55 -35.03
CA ASN A 374 -50.87 -30.96 -36.19
C ASN A 374 -50.07 -31.83 -37.19
N THR A 375 -50.77 -32.43 -38.16
CA THR A 375 -50.32 -33.54 -39.02
C THR A 375 -50.10 -33.16 -40.49
N ASP A 376 -49.28 -33.96 -41.18
CA ASP A 376 -49.23 -34.25 -42.62
C ASP A 376 -49.58 -33.16 -43.66
N THR A 377 -48.64 -32.88 -44.57
CA THR A 377 -48.84 -33.24 -45.99
C THR A 377 -47.53 -33.25 -46.79
N SER A 378 -47.53 -33.93 -47.94
CA SER A 378 -46.36 -34.15 -48.81
C SER A 378 -46.47 -33.38 -50.12
N SER A 379 -45.40 -32.64 -50.49
CA SER A 379 -45.09 -32.32 -51.89
C SER A 379 -43.63 -31.87 -52.09
N SER A 380 -42.82 -32.69 -52.75
CA SER A 380 -41.65 -32.28 -53.55
C SER A 380 -42.11 -31.33 -54.70
N PRO A 381 -41.25 -30.49 -55.35
CA PRO A 381 -39.90 -30.90 -55.78
C PRO A 381 -38.77 -29.84 -56.01
N THR A 382 -37.55 -30.37 -56.23
CA THR A 382 -36.47 -29.84 -57.10
C THR A 382 -35.62 -28.63 -56.64
N GLN A 383 -34.30 -28.77 -56.88
CA GLN A 383 -33.22 -27.75 -56.84
C GLN A 383 -32.87 -27.16 -55.44
N GLU A 384 -31.62 -26.75 -55.15
CA GLU A 384 -30.39 -26.71 -55.96
C GLU A 384 -29.13 -27.09 -55.13
N GLU A 385 -28.10 -27.66 -55.77
CA GLU A 385 -26.90 -28.19 -55.09
C GLU A 385 -25.83 -27.12 -54.88
N ALA A 386 -25.99 -26.30 -53.84
CA ALA A 386 -25.07 -25.22 -53.50
C ALA A 386 -23.82 -25.73 -52.75
N VAL A 387 -22.72 -25.94 -53.48
CA VAL A 387 -21.39 -26.25 -52.92
C VAL A 387 -20.87 -25.05 -52.11
N PHE A 388 -20.87 -25.16 -50.78
CA PHE A 388 -20.21 -24.18 -49.91
C PHE A 388 -18.68 -24.25 -50.06
N ALA A 389 -18.11 -23.27 -50.77
CA ALA A 389 -16.67 -23.07 -50.80
C ALA A 389 -16.16 -22.49 -49.47
N ASN A 390 -14.98 -22.94 -49.03
CA ASN A 390 -14.30 -22.36 -47.88
C ASN A 390 -14.05 -20.84 -48.10
N PRO A 391 -14.23 -19.99 -47.07
CA PRO A 391 -13.87 -18.58 -47.16
C PRO A 391 -12.34 -18.47 -47.29
N THR A 392 -11.86 -18.28 -48.52
CA THR A 392 -10.43 -18.14 -48.81
C THR A 392 -9.99 -16.76 -48.34
N THR A 393 -9.13 -16.72 -47.32
CA THR A 393 -8.44 -15.50 -46.90
C THR A 393 -7.78 -14.87 -48.12
N THR A 394 -8.31 -13.73 -48.57
CA THR A 394 -7.91 -13.15 -49.85
C THR A 394 -6.54 -12.49 -49.70
N GLU A 395 -5.51 -13.13 -50.25
CA GLU A 395 -4.18 -12.50 -50.36
C GLU A 395 -4.29 -11.16 -51.09
N ALA A 396 -3.58 -10.15 -50.59
CA ALA A 396 -3.69 -8.79 -51.10
C ALA A 396 -3.15 -8.67 -52.53
N GLN A 397 -4.04 -8.74 -53.52
CA GLN A 397 -3.70 -8.47 -54.92
C GLN A 397 -3.36 -7.00 -55.09
N VAL A 398 -2.06 -6.69 -55.10
CA VAL A 398 -1.55 -5.36 -55.42
C VAL A 398 -1.77 -5.09 -56.91
N PHE A 399 -2.80 -4.31 -57.23
CA PHE A 399 -3.04 -3.86 -58.59
C PHE A 399 -2.04 -2.77 -58.97
N ALA A 400 -1.44 -2.87 -60.16
CA ALA A 400 -0.54 -1.83 -60.65
C ALA A 400 -1.31 -0.51 -60.84
N PRO A 401 -0.84 0.62 -60.27
CA PRO A 401 -1.59 1.87 -60.27
C PRO A 401 -1.74 2.43 -61.69
N LEU A 402 -2.96 2.85 -62.01
CA LEU A 402 -3.28 3.57 -63.24
C LEU A 402 -2.60 4.95 -63.19
N SER A 403 -1.78 5.26 -64.20
CA SER A 403 -1.02 6.51 -64.23
C SER A 403 -1.95 7.73 -64.31
N GLY A 404 -1.85 8.62 -63.32
CA GLY A 404 -2.51 9.93 -63.31
C GLY A 404 -3.88 10.02 -62.63
N ALA A 405 -4.51 8.90 -62.23
CA ALA A 405 -5.74 8.95 -61.45
C ALA A 405 -5.43 9.16 -59.94
N PRO A 406 -6.20 9.99 -59.20
CA PRO A 406 -5.97 10.19 -57.77
C PRO A 406 -6.17 8.88 -56.99
N ILE A 407 -5.39 8.72 -55.92
CA ILE A 407 -5.62 7.70 -54.90
C ILE A 407 -6.43 8.35 -53.77
N ASP A 408 -7.60 7.78 -53.48
CA ASP A 408 -8.51 8.18 -52.41
C ASP A 408 -8.44 7.16 -51.27
N PHE A 409 -8.68 7.62 -50.04
CA PHE A 409 -8.52 6.79 -48.84
C PHE A 409 -9.80 6.78 -48.03
N ALA A 410 -10.21 5.60 -47.57
CA ALA A 410 -11.39 5.41 -46.74
C ALA A 410 -11.07 4.46 -45.57
N ILE A 411 -11.69 4.74 -44.41
CA ILE A 411 -11.73 3.81 -43.28
C ILE A 411 -13.05 3.04 -43.36
N VAL A 412 -12.99 1.71 -43.46
CA VAL A 412 -14.16 0.82 -43.50
C VAL A 412 -13.89 -0.35 -42.57
N ASP A 413 -14.78 -0.62 -41.61
CA ASP A 413 -14.66 -1.74 -40.66
C ASP A 413 -13.27 -1.90 -40.00
N SER A 414 -12.69 -0.77 -39.56
CA SER A 414 -11.32 -0.67 -39.02
C SER A 414 -10.22 -1.13 -39.99
N LYS A 415 -10.41 -0.90 -41.29
CA LYS A 415 -9.42 -1.10 -42.36
C LYS A 415 -9.16 0.23 -43.06
N LEU A 416 -7.90 0.58 -43.34
CA LEU A 416 -7.58 1.64 -44.29
C LEU A 416 -7.57 1.03 -45.70
N ILE A 417 -8.46 1.49 -46.57
CA ILE A 417 -8.54 1.06 -47.97
C ILE A 417 -8.11 2.22 -48.87
N ALA A 418 -7.13 1.96 -49.73
CA ALA A 418 -6.73 2.89 -50.79
C ALA A 418 -7.43 2.50 -52.09
N LYS A 419 -8.20 3.43 -52.66
CA LYS A 419 -8.92 3.27 -53.92
C LYS A 419 -8.31 4.13 -55.02
N GLN A 420 -8.41 3.68 -56.26
CA GLN A 420 -8.19 4.50 -57.45
C GLN A 420 -9.23 4.12 -58.50
N SER A 421 -10.02 5.09 -58.94
CA SER A 421 -11.20 4.84 -59.82
C SER A 421 -12.12 3.75 -59.24
N GLU A 422 -12.51 3.90 -57.96
CA GLU A 422 -13.28 2.96 -57.13
C GLU A 422 -12.68 1.56 -56.87
N LYS A 423 -11.61 1.16 -57.55
CA LYS A 423 -10.94 -0.13 -57.32
C LYS A 423 -9.94 -0.03 -56.15
N PRO A 424 -9.94 -0.96 -55.19
CA PRO A 424 -8.92 -1.01 -54.17
C PRO A 424 -7.56 -1.37 -54.80
N ILE A 425 -6.51 -0.61 -54.46
CA ILE A 425 -5.11 -0.89 -54.83
C ILE A 425 -4.46 -1.76 -53.75
N TRP A 426 -4.71 -1.40 -52.49
CA TRP A 426 -4.19 -2.03 -51.29
C TRP A 426 -5.12 -1.78 -50.09
N GLN A 427 -4.97 -2.59 -49.06
CA GLN A 427 -5.74 -2.54 -47.80
C GLN A 427 -4.79 -2.76 -46.62
N LEU A 428 -4.95 -1.98 -45.55
CA LEU A 428 -4.28 -2.19 -44.26
C LEU A 428 -5.34 -2.46 -43.20
N ASP A 429 -5.51 -3.73 -42.85
CA ASP A 429 -6.40 -4.19 -41.78
C ASP A 429 -5.85 -3.84 -40.39
N PHE A 430 -6.71 -3.50 -39.44
CA PHE A 430 -6.36 -3.47 -38.02
C PHE A 430 -7.10 -4.57 -37.24
N ALA A 431 -6.50 -5.04 -36.16
CA ALA A 431 -7.02 -6.16 -35.40
C ALA A 431 -8.16 -5.73 -34.46
N LYS A 432 -9.00 -6.69 -34.06
CA LYS A 432 -9.90 -6.44 -32.92
C LYS A 432 -9.03 -6.26 -31.67
N ASN A 433 -9.32 -5.22 -30.90
CA ASN A 433 -8.59 -4.82 -29.69
C ASN A 433 -7.17 -4.26 -29.91
N SER A 434 -6.82 -3.72 -31.10
CA SER A 434 -5.61 -2.88 -31.27
C SER A 434 -5.84 -1.37 -31.05
N GLY A 435 -6.98 -1.00 -30.47
CA GLY A 435 -7.42 0.39 -30.33
C GLY A 435 -8.29 0.84 -31.50
N ASP A 436 -8.81 2.07 -31.42
CA ASP A 436 -9.70 2.61 -32.44
C ASP A 436 -8.90 3.34 -33.54
N THR A 437 -9.34 3.21 -34.80
CA THR A 437 -8.86 4.04 -35.92
C THR A 437 -9.64 5.34 -35.95
N ALA A 438 -8.98 6.47 -35.72
CA ALA A 438 -9.66 7.73 -35.41
C ALA A 438 -8.95 8.97 -35.99
N GLY A 439 -9.71 10.06 -36.11
CA GLY A 439 -9.27 11.31 -36.75
C GLY A 439 -9.47 11.33 -38.27
N ASN A 440 -9.13 12.47 -38.88
CA ASN A 440 -9.15 12.64 -40.33
C ASN A 440 -7.95 11.93 -40.98
N ILE A 441 -8.08 11.49 -42.23
CA ILE A 441 -6.94 11.00 -43.00
C ILE A 441 -6.20 12.22 -43.57
N ILE A 442 -4.93 12.42 -43.19
CA ILE A 442 -4.09 13.50 -43.73
C ILE A 442 -3.24 12.95 -44.87
N LYS A 443 -3.17 13.66 -45.99
CA LYS A 443 -2.48 13.24 -47.22
C LYS A 443 -1.46 14.29 -47.64
N GLN A 444 -0.18 13.92 -47.60
CA GLN A 444 0.95 14.80 -47.96
C GLN A 444 1.77 14.13 -49.06
N ASP A 445 1.70 14.66 -50.28
CA ASP A 445 2.36 14.13 -51.49
C ASP A 445 2.20 12.61 -51.67
N ASP A 446 3.28 11.86 -51.40
CA ASP A 446 3.36 10.40 -51.53
C ASP A 446 2.97 9.64 -50.24
N PHE A 447 2.58 10.34 -49.18
CA PHE A 447 2.30 9.77 -47.86
C PHE A 447 0.87 10.01 -47.36
N VAL A 448 0.42 9.08 -46.51
CA VAL A 448 -0.81 9.18 -45.72
C VAL A 448 -0.46 9.09 -44.25
N TYR A 449 -1.08 9.93 -43.43
CA TYR A 449 -1.00 9.86 -41.97
C TYR A 449 -2.35 9.42 -41.39
N LEU A 450 -2.30 8.49 -40.44
CA LEU A 450 -3.47 7.86 -39.82
C LEU A 450 -3.24 7.65 -38.31
N GLY A 451 -4.23 7.99 -37.48
CA GLY A 451 -4.27 7.60 -36.07
C GLY A 451 -4.92 6.24 -35.88
N HIS A 452 -4.22 5.32 -35.21
CA HIS A 452 -4.77 4.02 -34.79
C HIS A 452 -4.28 3.67 -33.38
N GLY A 453 -5.19 3.42 -32.43
CA GLY A 453 -4.82 3.24 -31.03
C GLY A 453 -4.04 4.45 -30.50
N ASN A 454 -2.85 4.22 -29.95
CA ASN A 454 -1.89 5.27 -29.57
C ASN A 454 -0.81 5.54 -30.64
N SER A 455 -0.93 4.95 -31.82
CA SER A 455 0.04 5.04 -32.90
C SER A 455 -0.39 6.05 -33.96
N LEU A 456 0.41 7.11 -34.16
CA LEU A 456 0.38 7.83 -35.43
C LEU A 456 1.21 7.04 -36.43
N LEU A 457 0.61 6.67 -37.56
CA LEU A 457 1.26 5.95 -38.66
C LEU A 457 1.56 6.93 -39.79
N ARG A 458 2.74 6.82 -40.42
CA ARG A 458 2.97 7.28 -41.79
C ARG A 458 3.01 6.08 -42.73
N ILE A 459 2.18 6.12 -43.75
CA ILE A 459 1.93 5.03 -44.69
C ILE A 459 2.28 5.54 -46.11
N ASP A 460 2.94 4.70 -46.90
CA ASP A 460 3.18 4.94 -48.32
C ASP A 460 1.86 4.87 -49.11
N SER A 461 1.50 5.98 -49.78
CA SER A 461 0.21 6.12 -50.48
C SER A 461 -0.01 5.12 -51.61
N LYS A 462 1.06 4.58 -52.21
CA LYS A 462 1.03 3.75 -53.42
C LYS A 462 1.05 2.26 -53.11
N THR A 463 1.68 1.86 -52.00
CA THR A 463 1.92 0.46 -51.61
C THR A 463 1.23 0.03 -50.33
N GLY A 464 0.73 0.97 -49.51
CA GLY A 464 0.11 0.67 -48.22
C GLY A 464 1.10 0.21 -47.15
N LYS A 465 2.40 0.43 -47.38
CA LYS A 465 3.47 0.06 -46.46
C LYS A 465 3.60 1.10 -45.35
N VAL A 466 3.62 0.67 -44.09
CA VAL A 466 3.92 1.55 -42.95
C VAL A 466 5.41 1.89 -42.97
N LEU A 467 5.73 3.19 -42.96
CA LEU A 467 7.09 3.72 -43.07
C LEU A 467 7.62 4.31 -41.75
N ALA A 468 6.73 4.71 -40.85
CA ALA A 468 7.04 5.17 -39.50
C ALA A 468 5.81 5.04 -38.59
N ARG A 469 6.07 4.84 -37.29
CA ARG A 469 5.07 4.75 -36.23
C ARG A 469 5.55 5.55 -35.03
N TRP A 470 4.76 6.50 -34.56
CA TRP A 470 5.03 7.30 -33.35
C TRP A 470 4.02 6.93 -32.27
N LEU A 471 4.52 6.48 -31.11
CA LEU A 471 3.70 6.07 -29.98
C LEU A 471 3.44 7.25 -29.03
N LEU A 472 2.16 7.47 -28.75
CA LEU A 472 1.63 8.59 -27.97
C LEU A 472 1.06 8.14 -26.62
N SER A 473 0.64 9.10 -25.81
CA SER A 473 0.26 8.86 -24.40
C SER A 473 -1.05 8.11 -24.20
N GLY A 474 -1.93 8.01 -25.20
CA GLY A 474 -3.28 7.46 -25.06
C GLY A 474 -3.93 7.18 -26.40
N GLN A 475 -5.24 6.96 -26.44
CA GLN A 475 -6.00 6.78 -27.68
C GLN A 475 -6.03 8.08 -28.49
N ILE A 476 -5.60 8.05 -29.75
CA ILE A 476 -5.74 9.18 -30.67
C ILE A 476 -7.23 9.41 -30.94
N THR A 477 -7.66 10.67 -30.93
CA THR A 477 -9.05 11.09 -31.19
C THR A 477 -9.18 11.99 -32.41
N ALA A 478 -8.18 12.84 -32.67
CA ALA A 478 -8.10 13.63 -33.89
C ALA A 478 -6.65 13.79 -34.37
N ILE A 479 -6.49 13.99 -35.67
CA ILE A 479 -5.29 14.56 -36.28
C ILE A 479 -5.70 15.70 -37.22
N THR A 480 -4.94 16.79 -37.19
CA THR A 480 -5.16 18.00 -38.00
C THR A 480 -3.85 18.52 -38.58
N GLU A 481 -3.86 18.90 -39.85
CA GLU A 481 -2.71 19.50 -40.52
C GLU A 481 -2.70 21.01 -40.31
N ASN A 482 -1.64 21.52 -39.68
CA ASN A 482 -1.43 22.93 -39.36
C ASN A 482 -0.11 23.42 -39.98
N ALA A 483 0.09 24.74 -40.05
CA ALA A 483 1.33 25.33 -40.57
C ALA A 483 2.60 24.90 -39.80
N ASP A 484 2.45 24.50 -38.53
CA ASP A 484 3.52 23.99 -37.67
C ASP A 484 3.85 22.50 -37.86
N GLY A 485 3.05 21.75 -38.62
CA GLY A 485 3.10 20.29 -38.73
C GLY A 485 1.75 19.62 -38.43
N ILE A 486 1.77 18.31 -38.20
CA ILE A 486 0.55 17.55 -37.87
C ILE A 486 0.31 17.63 -36.36
N ALA A 487 -0.77 18.28 -35.95
CA ALA A 487 -1.24 18.28 -34.58
C ALA A 487 -2.12 17.05 -34.31
N ILE A 488 -1.98 16.46 -33.12
CA ILE A 488 -2.53 15.15 -32.76
C ILE A 488 -3.16 15.24 -31.38
N ASP A 489 -4.47 15.04 -31.29
CA ASP A 489 -5.20 15.07 -30.03
C ASP A 489 -5.42 13.65 -29.48
N VAL A 490 -5.04 13.46 -28.24
CA VAL A 490 -4.91 12.16 -27.57
C VAL A 490 -5.72 12.17 -26.27
N LYS A 491 -6.56 11.16 -26.07
CA LYS A 491 -7.39 10.99 -24.87
C LYS A 491 -6.74 10.00 -23.89
N ILE A 492 -6.77 10.36 -22.61
CA ILE A 492 -6.21 9.61 -21.47
C ILE A 492 -7.35 8.98 -20.64
N ASP A 493 -7.03 7.98 -19.82
CA ASP A 493 -7.98 7.15 -19.07
C ASP A 493 -8.77 7.90 -17.98
N ASP A 494 -8.25 9.02 -17.47
CA ASP A 494 -8.96 9.92 -16.56
C ASP A 494 -9.91 10.90 -17.28
N GLY A 495 -9.96 10.85 -18.61
CA GLY A 495 -10.76 11.74 -19.45
C GLY A 495 -10.07 13.04 -19.87
N ASN A 496 -8.85 13.33 -19.39
CA ASN A 496 -8.05 14.43 -19.90
C ASN A 496 -7.61 14.20 -21.36
N SER A 497 -7.10 15.26 -21.99
CA SER A 497 -6.51 15.19 -23.32
C SER A 497 -5.15 15.87 -23.38
N GLU A 498 -4.26 15.31 -24.20
CA GLU A 498 -2.96 15.87 -24.57
C GLU A 498 -2.92 16.14 -26.08
N ASN A 499 -2.35 17.27 -26.48
CA ASN A 499 -2.07 17.59 -27.88
C ASN A 499 -0.56 17.43 -28.15
N PHE A 500 -0.17 16.75 -29.22
CA PHE A 500 1.21 16.64 -29.70
C PHE A 500 1.34 17.26 -31.09
N VAL A 501 2.55 17.65 -31.49
CA VAL A 501 2.83 18.16 -32.84
C VAL A 501 3.99 17.38 -33.47
N LEU A 502 3.72 16.66 -34.55
CA LEU A 502 4.74 16.04 -35.39
C LEU A 502 5.33 17.08 -36.35
N ARG A 503 6.59 17.43 -36.13
CA ARG A 503 7.38 18.33 -37.00
C ARG A 503 8.36 17.50 -37.83
N GLY A 504 8.00 17.27 -39.09
CA GLY A 504 8.73 16.35 -39.98
C GLY A 504 8.64 14.91 -39.49
N ASN A 505 9.72 14.39 -38.90
CA ASN A 505 9.78 13.04 -38.31
C ASN A 505 9.82 13.05 -36.76
N ASN A 506 9.82 14.22 -36.12
CA ASN A 506 10.02 14.35 -34.68
C ASN A 506 8.75 14.88 -34.00
N LEU A 507 8.32 14.25 -32.91
CA LEU A 507 7.32 14.84 -32.01
C LEU A 507 7.94 16.03 -31.26
N ASP A 508 7.11 17.00 -30.87
CA ASP A 508 7.50 18.15 -30.06
C ASP A 508 8.09 17.76 -28.68
N ARG A 509 7.69 16.60 -28.15
CA ARG A 509 8.14 16.04 -26.87
C ARG A 509 7.96 14.53 -26.81
N ALA A 510 8.60 13.88 -25.84
CA ALA A 510 8.37 12.48 -25.53
C ALA A 510 6.97 12.25 -24.94
N ALA A 511 6.34 11.13 -25.29
CA ALA A 511 5.06 10.72 -24.72
C ALA A 511 5.24 9.94 -23.41
N HIS A 512 4.45 10.30 -22.39
CA HIS A 512 4.31 9.58 -21.14
C HIS A 512 2.95 8.87 -21.15
N PHE A 513 2.94 7.54 -21.11
CA PHE A 513 1.73 6.75 -21.30
C PHE A 513 0.72 6.89 -20.15
N SER A 514 -0.57 6.94 -20.55
CA SER A 514 -1.79 6.74 -19.77
C SER A 514 -1.73 5.42 -18.99
N THR A 515 -2.57 5.28 -17.95
CA THR A 515 -2.66 4.07 -17.13
C THR A 515 -3.73 3.06 -17.58
N ASP A 516 -4.26 3.15 -18.81
CA ASP A 516 -5.13 2.11 -19.38
C ASP A 516 -4.31 0.83 -19.75
N PRO A 517 -4.57 -0.32 -19.11
CA PRO A 517 -3.91 -1.59 -19.44
C PRO A 517 -4.06 -2.04 -20.89
N LYS A 518 -5.10 -1.59 -21.60
CA LYS A 518 -5.34 -1.98 -23.00
C LYS A 518 -4.23 -1.49 -23.92
N LEU A 519 -3.73 -0.26 -23.68
CA LEU A 519 -2.78 0.44 -24.55
C LEU A 519 -1.53 -0.42 -24.83
N TYR A 520 -1.01 -1.09 -23.81
CA TYR A 520 0.22 -1.88 -23.89
C TYR A 520 0.06 -3.21 -24.64
N THR A 521 -1.17 -3.59 -25.01
CA THR A 521 -1.46 -4.83 -25.77
C THR A 521 -1.74 -4.58 -27.25
N TRP A 522 -1.87 -3.31 -27.66
CA TRP A 522 -2.38 -2.97 -29.00
C TRP A 522 -1.47 -3.43 -30.14
N LEU A 523 -0.15 -3.25 -30.01
CA LEU A 523 0.80 -3.72 -31.03
C LEU A 523 0.93 -5.25 -31.09
N GLU A 524 0.80 -5.95 -29.95
CA GLU A 524 0.74 -7.42 -29.97
C GLU A 524 -0.53 -7.91 -30.66
N ASN A 525 -1.68 -7.27 -30.39
CA ASN A 525 -2.95 -7.60 -31.05
C ASN A 525 -2.90 -7.37 -32.57
N GLU A 526 -2.26 -6.29 -33.04
CA GLU A 526 -1.97 -6.10 -34.47
C GLU A 526 -1.11 -7.22 -35.09
N ALA A 527 -0.23 -7.85 -34.30
CA ALA A 527 0.68 -8.89 -34.76
C ALA A 527 0.12 -10.32 -34.67
N ASN A 528 -1.01 -10.52 -33.99
CA ASN A 528 -1.70 -11.82 -33.84
C ASN A 528 -2.50 -12.17 -35.12
N VAL A 529 -1.81 -12.24 -36.26
CA VAL A 529 -2.35 -12.56 -37.60
C VAL A 529 -1.92 -13.95 -38.08
N SER A 530 -2.66 -14.53 -39.03
CA SER A 530 -2.39 -15.89 -39.55
C SER A 530 -1.11 -16.03 -40.38
N ASN A 531 -0.57 -14.93 -40.92
CA ASN A 531 0.73 -14.91 -41.61
C ASN A 531 1.53 -13.67 -41.18
N PRO A 532 2.28 -13.74 -40.07
CA PRO A 532 3.07 -12.61 -39.56
C PRO A 532 4.13 -12.14 -40.56
N ALA A 533 4.74 -13.02 -41.34
CA ALA A 533 5.80 -12.67 -42.30
C ALA A 533 5.27 -11.83 -43.48
N ALA A 534 4.09 -12.17 -44.02
CA ALA A 534 3.45 -11.36 -45.06
C ALA A 534 3.01 -9.99 -44.51
N ARG A 535 2.45 -9.94 -43.29
CA ARG A 535 2.06 -8.68 -42.64
C ARG A 535 3.28 -7.83 -42.27
N LEU A 536 4.41 -8.42 -41.89
CA LEU A 536 5.68 -7.74 -41.61
C LEU A 536 6.25 -7.00 -42.84
N ALA A 537 6.03 -7.53 -44.05
CA ALA A 537 6.43 -6.84 -45.28
C ALA A 537 5.65 -5.53 -45.50
N GLN A 538 4.39 -5.48 -45.02
CA GLN A 538 3.49 -4.33 -45.06
C GLN A 538 3.72 -3.38 -43.87
N ASP A 539 3.91 -3.89 -42.66
CA ASP A 539 4.24 -3.10 -41.48
C ASP A 539 5.55 -3.58 -40.81
N PRO A 540 6.72 -3.10 -41.29
CA PRO A 540 8.00 -3.31 -40.63
C PRO A 540 8.22 -2.41 -39.40
N THR A 541 7.21 -1.66 -38.93
CA THR A 541 7.32 -0.76 -37.75
C THR A 541 6.80 -1.39 -36.47
N ASN A 542 5.96 -2.42 -36.56
CA ASN A 542 5.48 -3.16 -35.39
C ASN A 542 6.49 -4.26 -35.00
N PRO A 543 7.14 -4.16 -33.82
CA PRO A 543 8.17 -5.12 -33.41
C PRO A 543 7.62 -6.52 -33.10
N TRP A 544 6.33 -6.64 -32.76
CA TRP A 544 5.70 -7.93 -32.49
C TRP A 544 5.55 -8.78 -33.74
N LEU A 545 5.42 -8.17 -34.93
CA LEU A 545 5.38 -8.92 -36.20
C LEU A 545 6.72 -9.64 -36.46
N TYR A 546 7.85 -9.00 -36.15
CA TYR A 546 9.17 -9.65 -36.19
C TYR A 546 9.26 -10.83 -35.21
N LEU A 547 8.76 -10.67 -33.97
CA LEU A 547 8.74 -11.75 -32.98
C LEU A 547 7.88 -12.94 -33.44
N LYS A 548 6.62 -12.69 -33.84
CA LYS A 548 5.69 -13.75 -34.28
C LYS A 548 6.15 -14.42 -35.58
N ALA A 549 6.79 -13.66 -36.49
CA ALA A 549 7.43 -14.23 -37.68
C ALA A 549 8.64 -15.11 -37.33
N GLY A 550 9.48 -14.69 -36.37
CA GLY A 550 10.60 -15.50 -35.87
C GLY A 550 10.16 -16.77 -35.15
N GLN A 551 9.07 -16.70 -34.36
CA GLN A 551 8.45 -17.86 -33.72
C GLN A 551 7.86 -18.87 -34.73
N ALA A 552 7.46 -18.41 -35.92
CA ALA A 552 6.91 -19.24 -37.00
C ALA A 552 7.97 -19.73 -38.01
N ASN A 553 9.22 -19.27 -37.93
CA ASN A 553 10.26 -19.59 -38.90
C ASN A 553 11.00 -20.90 -38.54
N PRO A 554 11.09 -21.89 -39.45
CA PRO A 554 11.76 -23.16 -39.19
C PRO A 554 13.30 -23.10 -39.22
N ASP A 555 13.93 -22.04 -39.74
CA ASP A 555 15.38 -21.83 -39.67
C ASP A 555 15.75 -21.08 -38.38
N PRO A 556 16.49 -21.68 -37.44
CA PRO A 556 16.95 -21.00 -36.22
C PRO A 556 17.83 -19.77 -36.49
N ALA A 557 18.53 -19.69 -37.63
CA ALA A 557 19.36 -18.55 -37.97
C ALA A 557 18.51 -17.35 -38.42
N GLU A 558 17.53 -17.57 -39.32
CA GLU A 558 16.59 -16.52 -39.72
C GLU A 558 15.65 -16.13 -38.56
N ALA A 559 15.14 -17.08 -37.78
CA ALA A 559 14.39 -16.81 -36.56
C ALA A 559 15.16 -15.90 -35.58
N LYS A 560 16.45 -16.18 -35.35
CA LYS A 560 17.32 -15.35 -34.51
C LYS A 560 17.59 -13.95 -35.11
N SER A 561 17.63 -13.83 -36.43
CA SER A 561 17.69 -12.54 -37.12
C SER A 561 16.41 -11.72 -36.88
N LEU A 562 15.24 -12.34 -37.08
CA LEU A 562 13.93 -11.76 -36.80
C LEU A 562 13.77 -11.35 -35.33
N PHE A 563 14.24 -12.16 -34.38
CA PHE A 563 14.26 -11.79 -32.95
C PHE A 563 15.15 -10.58 -32.62
N ASN A 564 16.28 -10.40 -33.33
CA ASN A 564 17.06 -9.17 -33.18
C ASN A 564 16.32 -7.97 -33.77
N ASN A 565 15.75 -8.11 -34.97
CA ASN A 565 14.96 -7.05 -35.60
C ASN A 565 13.75 -6.63 -34.76
N ALA A 566 13.10 -7.56 -34.05
CA ALA A 566 12.04 -7.24 -33.08
C ALA A 566 12.55 -6.28 -31.99
N ILE A 567 13.65 -6.63 -31.32
CA ILE A 567 14.27 -5.79 -30.29
C ILE A 567 14.69 -4.44 -30.87
N ASP A 568 15.38 -4.46 -32.01
CA ASP A 568 16.01 -3.26 -32.58
C ASP A 568 14.96 -2.29 -33.15
N THR A 569 13.81 -2.78 -33.63
CA THR A 569 12.65 -1.97 -34.06
C THR A 569 11.80 -1.45 -32.89
N THR A 570 11.85 -2.07 -31.71
CA THR A 570 10.96 -1.70 -30.58
C THR A 570 11.24 -0.29 -30.06
N ASN A 571 10.20 0.54 -29.92
CA ASN A 571 10.30 1.96 -29.51
C ASN A 571 9.46 2.30 -28.26
N SER A 572 9.11 1.30 -27.43
CA SER A 572 8.51 1.49 -26.11
C SER A 572 9.08 0.49 -25.11
N PHE A 573 9.09 0.85 -23.82
CA PHE A 573 9.51 -0.05 -22.77
C PHE A 573 8.55 -1.25 -22.58
N TYR A 574 7.22 -1.04 -22.68
CA TYR A 574 6.25 -2.11 -22.42
C TYR A 574 6.23 -3.17 -23.52
N ASP A 575 6.46 -2.78 -24.77
CA ASP A 575 6.66 -3.74 -25.88
C ASP A 575 7.98 -4.49 -25.70
N ALA A 576 9.07 -3.79 -25.34
CA ALA A 576 10.39 -4.40 -25.16
C ALA A 576 10.44 -5.37 -23.96
N ALA A 577 9.69 -5.08 -22.90
CA ALA A 577 9.51 -5.97 -21.76
C ALA A 577 8.65 -7.21 -22.13
N GLY A 578 7.57 -7.04 -22.89
CA GLY A 578 6.76 -8.15 -23.41
C GLY A 578 7.55 -9.08 -24.33
N ILE A 579 8.28 -8.50 -25.29
CA ILE A 579 9.21 -9.22 -26.18
C ILE A 579 10.32 -9.91 -25.37
N SER A 580 10.82 -9.29 -24.28
CA SER A 580 11.78 -9.95 -23.38
C SER A 580 11.23 -11.22 -22.73
N GLN A 581 9.99 -11.19 -22.23
CA GLN A 581 9.35 -12.37 -21.63
C GLN A 581 9.12 -13.48 -22.67
N GLN A 582 8.64 -13.12 -23.86
CA GLN A 582 8.44 -14.07 -24.96
C GLN A 582 9.74 -14.69 -25.49
N LEU A 583 10.83 -13.92 -25.54
CA LEU A 583 12.15 -14.44 -25.89
C LEU A 583 12.71 -15.38 -24.81
N LEU A 584 12.44 -15.11 -23.53
CA LEU A 584 12.79 -16.03 -22.43
C LEU A 584 12.01 -17.35 -22.52
N GLU A 585 10.75 -17.30 -22.97
CA GLU A 585 9.91 -18.48 -23.21
C GLU A 585 10.33 -19.27 -24.46
N ALA A 586 10.91 -18.61 -25.46
CA ALA A 586 11.59 -19.23 -26.60
C ALA A 586 13.05 -19.67 -26.29
N GLY A 587 13.48 -19.66 -25.02
CA GLY A 587 14.83 -20.04 -24.58
C GLY A 587 15.96 -19.12 -25.06
N GLN A 588 15.63 -17.94 -25.61
CA GLN A 588 16.58 -16.97 -26.15
C GLN A 588 17.11 -16.04 -25.06
N ASN A 589 17.66 -16.61 -23.98
CA ASN A 589 17.99 -15.93 -22.73
C ASN A 589 18.81 -14.64 -22.91
N SER A 590 19.80 -14.63 -23.80
CA SER A 590 20.62 -13.44 -24.08
C SER A 590 19.87 -12.35 -24.87
N LEU A 591 18.94 -12.72 -25.75
CA LEU A 591 18.07 -11.77 -26.44
C LEU A 591 16.97 -11.24 -25.51
N SER A 592 16.48 -12.06 -24.58
CA SER A 592 15.60 -11.60 -23.50
C SER A 592 16.26 -10.50 -22.66
N THR A 593 17.51 -10.70 -22.23
CA THR A 593 18.26 -9.67 -21.48
C THR A 593 18.56 -8.43 -22.33
N LYS A 594 18.88 -8.57 -23.63
CA LYS A 594 19.02 -7.43 -24.57
C LYS A 594 17.70 -6.63 -24.66
N ALA A 595 16.57 -7.32 -24.80
CA ALA A 595 15.24 -6.71 -24.88
C ALA A 595 14.87 -5.96 -23.60
N PHE A 596 15.09 -6.58 -22.42
CA PHE A 596 14.81 -5.95 -21.13
C PHE A 596 15.73 -4.75 -20.84
N SER A 597 17.00 -4.82 -21.22
CA SER A 597 17.91 -3.66 -21.14
C SER A 597 17.42 -2.51 -22.03
N LYS A 598 16.96 -2.80 -23.26
CA LYS A 598 16.35 -1.78 -24.13
C LYS A 598 15.05 -1.21 -23.52
N SER A 599 14.24 -2.03 -22.86
CA SER A 599 13.06 -1.59 -22.11
C SER A 599 13.42 -0.55 -21.05
N LEU A 600 14.35 -0.89 -20.14
CA LEU A 600 14.79 0.04 -19.09
C LEU A 600 15.47 1.30 -19.65
N SER A 601 16.12 1.21 -20.82
CA SER A 601 16.67 2.38 -21.52
C SER A 601 15.61 3.35 -22.05
N ASP A 602 14.53 2.86 -22.68
CA ASP A 602 13.39 3.72 -23.10
C ASP A 602 12.64 4.29 -21.88
N PHE A 603 12.45 3.48 -20.84
CA PHE A 603 11.85 3.89 -19.57
C PHE A 603 12.64 5.06 -18.92
N ALA A 604 13.96 4.93 -18.82
CA ALA A 604 14.87 5.96 -18.34
C ALA A 604 14.90 7.21 -19.24
N ALA A 605 14.87 7.03 -20.57
CA ALA A 605 14.87 8.13 -21.54
C ALA A 605 13.57 8.96 -21.47
N ARG A 606 12.44 8.34 -21.13
CA ARG A 606 11.14 8.99 -20.88
C ARG A 606 10.99 9.56 -19.46
N GLY A 607 12.05 9.55 -18.64
CA GLY A 607 11.97 10.10 -17.29
C GLY A 607 11.02 9.33 -16.36
N TYR A 608 10.96 8.00 -16.50
CA TYR A 608 10.34 7.13 -15.51
C TYR A 608 11.38 6.62 -14.51
N ASP A 609 10.93 6.36 -13.28
CA ASP A 609 11.72 5.80 -12.18
C ASP A 609 11.08 4.50 -11.67
N PRO A 610 11.81 3.37 -11.62
CA PRO A 610 11.26 2.10 -11.13
C PRO A 610 10.70 2.19 -9.69
N ARG A 611 11.22 3.09 -8.86
CA ARG A 611 10.78 3.30 -7.47
C ARG A 611 9.38 3.93 -7.38
N LEU A 612 8.87 4.48 -8.49
CA LEU A 612 7.52 5.04 -8.61
C LEU A 612 6.51 4.07 -9.27
N VAL A 613 6.93 2.85 -9.63
CA VAL A 613 6.03 1.80 -10.12
C VAL A 613 5.50 0.99 -8.94
N THR A 614 4.43 1.48 -8.31
CA THR A 614 3.87 0.90 -7.08
C THR A 614 2.51 0.21 -7.27
N ASP A 615 1.81 0.42 -8.40
CA ASP A 615 0.63 -0.38 -8.77
C ASP A 615 1.10 -1.66 -9.46
N MET A 616 1.02 -2.79 -8.76
CA MET A 616 1.46 -4.09 -9.28
C MET A 616 0.62 -4.58 -10.47
N LYS A 617 -0.63 -4.11 -10.64
CA LYS A 617 -1.42 -4.42 -11.84
C LYS A 617 -0.91 -3.64 -13.04
N LEU A 618 -0.47 -2.40 -12.84
CA LEU A 618 0.14 -1.57 -13.87
C LEU A 618 1.55 -2.08 -14.23
N HIS A 619 2.33 -2.51 -13.24
CA HIS A 619 3.60 -3.23 -13.44
C HIS A 619 3.43 -4.46 -14.35
N ASP A 620 2.43 -5.31 -14.07
CA ASP A 620 2.09 -6.45 -14.93
C ASP A 620 1.60 -6.01 -16.32
N SER A 621 0.87 -4.88 -16.41
CA SER A 621 0.37 -4.33 -17.68
C SER A 621 1.49 -3.74 -18.56
N TYR A 622 2.57 -3.23 -17.95
CA TYR A 622 3.81 -2.85 -18.63
C TYR A 622 4.67 -4.06 -19.06
N ASN A 623 4.17 -5.30 -18.90
CA ASN A 623 4.90 -6.55 -19.14
C ASN A 623 6.20 -6.67 -18.32
N PHE A 624 6.29 -6.04 -17.14
CA PHE A 624 7.45 -6.17 -16.27
C PHE A 624 7.50 -7.54 -15.54
N PRO A 625 8.69 -8.04 -15.18
CA PRO A 625 8.94 -9.48 -14.98
C PRO A 625 8.32 -10.15 -13.74
N LEU A 626 7.65 -9.43 -12.83
CA LEU A 626 7.22 -9.95 -11.52
C LEU A 626 6.27 -11.15 -11.61
N LYS A 627 5.27 -11.11 -12.49
CA LYS A 627 4.35 -12.23 -12.73
C LYS A 627 5.06 -13.47 -13.28
N ALA A 628 5.96 -13.29 -14.24
CA ALA A 628 6.78 -14.36 -14.78
C ALA A 628 7.73 -14.95 -13.72
N PHE A 629 8.32 -14.09 -12.87
CA PHE A 629 9.23 -14.46 -11.79
C PHE A 629 8.52 -15.31 -10.74
N ASN A 630 7.36 -14.85 -10.25
CA ASN A 630 6.52 -15.63 -9.34
C ASN A 630 6.07 -16.96 -9.96
N SER A 631 5.76 -17.01 -11.27
CA SER A 631 5.50 -18.29 -11.95
C SER A 631 6.71 -19.21 -12.04
N ALA A 632 7.93 -18.68 -12.20
CA ALA A 632 9.15 -19.48 -12.23
C ALA A 632 9.47 -20.07 -10.85
N ILE A 633 9.38 -19.26 -9.79
CA ILE A 633 9.53 -19.70 -8.39
C ILE A 633 8.50 -20.80 -8.06
N ALA A 634 7.22 -20.58 -8.39
CA ALA A 634 6.16 -21.56 -8.12
C ALA A 634 6.32 -22.88 -8.89
N LYS A 635 6.99 -22.87 -10.05
CA LYS A 635 7.34 -24.07 -10.83
C LYS A 635 8.66 -24.72 -10.39
N GLY A 636 9.43 -24.08 -9.51
CA GLY A 636 10.78 -24.52 -9.12
C GLY A 636 11.84 -24.33 -10.21
N ASP A 637 11.56 -23.54 -11.24
CA ASP A 637 12.48 -23.28 -12.36
C ASP A 637 13.54 -22.26 -11.94
N LEU A 638 14.61 -22.76 -11.32
CA LEU A 638 15.75 -21.94 -10.88
C LEU A 638 16.41 -21.17 -12.03
N SER A 639 16.46 -21.72 -13.25
CA SER A 639 17.18 -21.09 -14.36
C SER A 639 16.42 -19.86 -14.88
N LYS A 640 15.11 -20.01 -15.10
CA LYS A 640 14.25 -18.88 -15.47
C LYS A 640 14.09 -17.89 -14.30
N ALA A 641 14.02 -18.38 -13.06
CA ALA A 641 13.93 -17.53 -11.87
C ALA A 641 15.20 -16.68 -11.66
N ALA A 642 16.41 -17.23 -11.85
CA ALA A 642 17.65 -16.46 -11.70
C ALA A 642 17.75 -15.28 -12.68
N ILE A 643 17.40 -15.52 -13.95
CA ILE A 643 17.36 -14.46 -14.97
C ILE A 643 16.33 -13.38 -14.59
N LEU A 644 15.15 -13.79 -14.16
CA LEU A 644 14.08 -12.86 -13.78
C LEU A 644 14.35 -12.13 -12.45
N ALA A 645 15.11 -12.71 -11.51
CA ALA A 645 15.50 -12.07 -10.26
C ALA A 645 16.34 -10.81 -10.52
N GLU A 646 17.32 -10.88 -11.42
CA GLU A 646 18.13 -9.73 -11.83
C GLU A 646 17.30 -8.67 -12.56
N GLN A 647 16.32 -9.07 -13.37
CA GLN A 647 15.41 -8.11 -14.03
C GLN A 647 14.45 -7.44 -13.02
N VAL A 648 13.93 -8.20 -12.05
CA VAL A 648 13.04 -7.71 -10.98
C VAL A 648 13.78 -6.78 -10.00
N LYS A 649 15.08 -7.00 -9.77
CA LYS A 649 15.94 -6.21 -8.86
C LYS A 649 15.88 -4.71 -9.16
N TYR A 650 15.79 -4.30 -10.43
CA TYR A 650 15.70 -2.88 -10.81
C TYR A 650 14.45 -2.16 -10.28
N PHE A 651 13.38 -2.89 -9.94
CA PHE A 651 12.14 -2.36 -9.36
C PHE A 651 12.08 -2.47 -7.84
N LEU A 652 13.16 -2.90 -7.16
CA LEU A 652 13.19 -3.06 -5.71
C LEU A 652 13.23 -1.69 -4.99
N SER A 653 12.07 -1.23 -4.56
CA SER A 653 11.91 0.01 -3.78
C SER A 653 11.52 -0.25 -2.31
N PRO A 654 11.58 0.75 -1.41
CA PRO A 654 10.93 0.69 -0.10
C PRO A 654 9.42 0.43 -0.20
N ASN A 655 8.79 0.92 -1.26
CA ASN A 655 7.35 1.00 -1.49
C ASN A 655 6.76 -0.20 -2.26
N SER A 656 7.59 -1.18 -2.65
CA SER A 656 7.20 -2.34 -3.47
C SER A 656 7.32 -3.66 -2.68
N PRO A 657 6.42 -3.94 -1.70
CA PRO A 657 6.54 -5.09 -0.82
C PRO A 657 6.37 -6.45 -1.52
N GLU A 658 5.62 -6.52 -2.63
CA GLU A 658 5.41 -7.73 -3.43
C GLU A 658 6.71 -8.18 -4.10
N ILE A 659 7.46 -7.22 -4.68
CA ILE A 659 8.78 -7.44 -5.28
C ILE A 659 9.76 -7.94 -4.21
N ARG A 660 9.73 -7.34 -3.01
CA ARG A 660 10.51 -7.78 -1.86
C ARG A 660 10.18 -9.23 -1.46
N SER A 661 8.89 -9.57 -1.40
CA SER A 661 8.44 -10.93 -1.09
C SER A 661 8.89 -11.93 -2.16
N ALA A 662 8.76 -11.60 -3.45
CA ALA A 662 9.21 -12.47 -4.54
C ALA A 662 10.71 -12.77 -4.47
N LEU A 663 11.56 -11.77 -4.17
CA LEU A 663 13.01 -11.96 -3.99
C LEU A 663 13.36 -12.81 -2.75
N VAL A 664 12.57 -12.71 -1.66
CA VAL A 664 12.71 -13.61 -0.50
C VAL A 664 12.29 -15.04 -0.86
N ASN A 665 11.15 -15.22 -1.54
CA ASN A 665 10.66 -16.53 -1.98
C ASN A 665 11.66 -17.23 -2.94
N TYR A 666 12.32 -16.46 -3.81
CA TYR A 666 13.41 -16.96 -4.66
C TYR A 666 14.64 -17.37 -3.84
N ALA A 667 15.04 -16.57 -2.84
CA ALA A 667 16.12 -16.95 -1.93
C ALA A 667 15.77 -18.21 -1.10
N ASP A 668 14.52 -18.41 -0.73
CA ASP A 668 14.09 -19.61 -0.02
C ASP A 668 14.09 -20.84 -0.95
N LEU A 669 13.75 -20.67 -2.23
CA LEU A 669 13.94 -21.68 -3.27
C LEU A 669 15.42 -22.02 -3.48
N LEU A 670 16.32 -21.02 -3.46
CA LEU A 670 17.78 -21.24 -3.49
C LEU A 670 18.27 -22.02 -2.26
N LYS A 671 17.84 -21.64 -1.04
CA LYS A 671 18.18 -22.37 0.20
C LYS A 671 17.73 -23.84 0.11
N LYS A 672 16.52 -24.08 -0.41
CA LYS A 672 15.94 -25.43 -0.58
C LYS A 672 16.73 -26.31 -1.56
N ASN A 673 17.37 -25.72 -2.58
CA ASN A 673 18.19 -26.43 -3.56
C ASN A 673 19.69 -26.49 -3.19
N GLY A 674 20.08 -25.96 -2.02
CA GLY A 674 21.45 -26.03 -1.50
C GLY A 674 22.29 -24.75 -1.68
N ASN A 675 21.85 -23.79 -2.49
CA ASN A 675 22.55 -22.52 -2.77
C ASN A 675 22.42 -21.52 -1.60
N LYS A 676 22.94 -21.90 -0.41
CA LYS A 676 22.78 -21.12 0.84
C LYS A 676 23.37 -19.71 0.76
N ASP A 677 24.54 -19.54 0.14
CA ASP A 677 25.22 -18.23 0.10
C ASP A 677 24.59 -17.27 -0.91
N GLU A 678 24.11 -17.80 -2.03
CA GLU A 678 23.30 -17.05 -3.00
C GLU A 678 21.96 -16.63 -2.37
N ALA A 679 21.28 -17.54 -1.66
CA ALA A 679 20.07 -17.24 -0.91
C ALA A 679 20.28 -16.13 0.14
N ASN A 680 21.38 -16.19 0.89
CA ASN A 680 21.73 -15.16 1.86
C ASN A 680 22.02 -13.81 1.18
N SER A 681 22.62 -13.82 0.00
CA SER A 681 22.87 -12.62 -0.82
C SER A 681 21.57 -11.98 -1.32
N TRP A 682 20.65 -12.77 -1.88
CA TRP A 682 19.32 -12.28 -2.30
C TRP A 682 18.45 -11.80 -1.14
N ARG A 683 18.51 -12.47 0.02
CA ARG A 683 17.90 -11.98 1.27
C ARG A 683 18.52 -10.67 1.77
N LYS A 684 19.82 -10.43 1.55
CA LYS A 684 20.48 -9.16 1.88
C LYS A 684 19.95 -8.04 0.98
N ILE A 685 19.93 -8.26 -0.34
CA ILE A 685 19.36 -7.33 -1.34
C ILE A 685 17.90 -6.99 -0.98
N ALA A 686 17.05 -7.99 -0.75
CA ALA A 686 15.66 -7.78 -0.37
C ALA A 686 15.46 -7.08 0.99
N LYS A 687 16.48 -7.02 1.86
CA LYS A 687 16.43 -6.33 3.16
C LYS A 687 17.02 -4.92 3.14
N SER A 688 18.01 -4.62 2.30
CA SER A 688 18.78 -3.37 2.41
C SER A 688 17.96 -2.10 2.11
N SER A 689 16.91 -2.21 1.28
CA SER A 689 15.97 -1.12 0.98
C SER A 689 14.90 -0.84 2.06
N ASN A 690 15.04 -1.34 3.31
CA ASN A 690 14.05 -1.12 4.37
C ASN A 690 14.64 -0.89 5.78
N LYS A 691 15.51 0.11 5.93
CA LYS A 691 15.93 0.64 7.25
C LYS A 691 14.85 1.55 7.85
N THR A 692 13.67 0.98 8.16
CA THR A 692 12.57 1.71 8.83
C THR A 692 12.98 2.19 10.23
N THR A 693 12.85 3.49 10.49
CA THR A 693 13.05 4.11 11.81
C THR A 693 11.85 3.89 12.73
N VAL A 694 12.04 3.98 14.05
CA VAL A 694 10.98 3.71 15.04
C VAL A 694 9.76 4.63 14.90
N SER A 695 9.94 5.88 14.47
CA SER A 695 8.84 6.78 14.07
C SER A 695 7.96 6.14 13.00
N ASN A 696 8.61 5.70 11.92
CA ASN A 696 7.96 5.16 10.74
C ASN A 696 7.31 3.78 11.02
N ILE A 697 7.68 3.09 12.11
CA ILE A 697 6.94 1.90 12.59
C ILE A 697 5.57 2.33 13.12
N LEU A 698 5.50 3.36 13.97
CA LEU A 698 4.22 3.86 14.50
C LEU A 698 3.35 4.41 13.38
N ASP A 699 3.91 5.21 12.48
CA ASP A 699 3.13 5.82 11.40
C ASP A 699 2.60 4.75 10.43
N LYS A 700 3.37 3.68 10.15
CA LYS A 700 2.87 2.51 9.38
C LYS A 700 1.81 1.70 10.14
N ILE A 701 1.91 1.55 11.46
CA ILE A 701 0.86 0.94 12.29
C ILE A 701 -0.42 1.77 12.24
N PHE A 702 -0.34 3.10 12.37
CA PHE A 702 -1.49 3.98 12.29
C PHE A 702 -2.08 4.07 10.88
N ALA A 703 -1.25 4.04 9.82
CA ALA A 703 -1.74 3.96 8.44
C ALA A 703 -2.47 2.63 8.15
N SER A 704 -1.91 1.49 8.60
CA SER A 704 -2.56 0.18 8.49
C SER A 704 -3.87 0.11 9.27
N LEU A 705 -3.85 0.54 10.55
CA LEU A 705 -5.05 0.63 11.38
C LEU A 705 -6.10 1.56 10.76
N ALA A 706 -5.68 2.68 10.18
CA ALA A 706 -6.57 3.64 9.55
C ALA A 706 -7.25 3.09 8.28
N GLY A 707 -6.55 2.26 7.50
CA GLY A 707 -7.11 1.50 6.36
C GLY A 707 -8.26 0.56 6.75
N VAL A 708 -8.31 0.10 8.01
CA VAL A 708 -9.44 -0.66 8.57
C VAL A 708 -10.26 0.12 9.59
N ALA A 709 -10.00 1.43 9.80
CA ALA A 709 -10.57 2.14 10.93
C ALA A 709 -12.05 2.51 10.75
N TRP A 710 -12.54 2.73 9.52
CA TRP A 710 -13.99 2.85 9.29
C TRP A 710 -14.74 1.57 9.62
N TYR A 711 -14.16 0.43 9.24
CA TYR A 711 -14.69 -0.88 9.57
C TYR A 711 -14.70 -1.11 11.09
N ALA A 712 -13.59 -0.80 11.77
CA ALA A 712 -13.48 -0.89 13.22
C ALA A 712 -14.39 0.13 13.97
N ALA A 713 -14.65 1.30 13.38
CA ALA A 713 -15.63 2.27 13.89
C ALA A 713 -17.06 1.71 13.81
N LEU A 714 -17.43 1.06 12.69
CA LEU A 714 -18.71 0.37 12.56
C LEU A 714 -18.83 -0.80 13.55
N ALA A 715 -17.80 -1.63 13.68
CA ALA A 715 -17.77 -2.74 14.64
C ALA A 715 -17.84 -2.28 16.12
N THR A 716 -17.15 -1.19 16.49
CA THR A 716 -17.25 -0.60 17.84
C THR A 716 -18.61 0.06 18.09
N LEU A 717 -19.22 0.69 17.08
CA LEU A 717 -20.59 1.20 17.17
C LEU A 717 -21.61 0.07 17.39
N LEU A 718 -21.52 -1.01 16.61
CA LEU A 718 -22.37 -2.19 16.78
C LEU A 718 -22.16 -2.86 18.14
N SER A 719 -20.91 -2.98 18.61
CA SER A 719 -20.58 -3.38 19.98
C SER A 719 -21.28 -2.52 21.04
N SER A 720 -21.25 -1.19 20.87
CA SER A 720 -21.87 -0.23 21.80
C SER A 720 -23.39 -0.38 21.85
N LEU A 721 -24.05 -0.55 20.70
CA LEU A 721 -25.49 -0.76 20.60
C LEU A 721 -25.91 -2.13 21.17
N ALA A 722 -25.17 -3.19 20.86
CA ALA A 722 -25.42 -4.53 21.36
C ALA A 722 -25.23 -4.62 22.89
N LEU A 723 -24.15 -4.02 23.41
CA LEU A 723 -23.93 -3.87 24.85
C LEU A 723 -25.07 -3.11 25.53
N HIS A 724 -25.48 -1.98 24.96
CA HIS A 724 -26.58 -1.19 25.52
C HIS A 724 -27.89 -2.01 25.57
N LEU A 725 -28.19 -2.79 24.54
CA LEU A 725 -29.35 -3.68 24.50
C LEU A 725 -29.28 -4.76 25.59
N VAL A 726 -28.12 -5.41 25.77
CA VAL A 726 -27.89 -6.41 26.82
C VAL A 726 -28.08 -5.78 28.21
N LEU A 727 -27.50 -4.60 28.46
CA LEU A 727 -27.64 -3.90 29.75
C LEU A 727 -29.07 -3.42 30.00
N LEU A 728 -29.82 -3.02 28.97
CA LEU A 728 -31.25 -2.72 29.07
C LEU A 728 -32.04 -3.95 29.55
N PHE A 729 -31.70 -5.16 29.08
CA PHE A 729 -32.26 -6.41 29.60
C PHE A 729 -31.72 -6.80 31.00
N LYS A 730 -30.47 -6.48 31.34
CA LYS A 730 -29.87 -6.65 32.70
C LYS A 730 -30.70 -5.87 33.74
N TYR A 731 -31.12 -4.66 33.40
CA TYR A 731 -31.81 -3.73 34.32
C TYR A 731 -33.34 -3.62 34.14
N TRP A 732 -33.97 -4.45 33.31
CA TRP A 732 -35.40 -4.41 33.03
C TRP A 732 -36.31 -4.62 34.26
N ARG A 733 -35.94 -5.54 35.16
CA ARG A 733 -36.68 -5.81 36.42
C ARG A 733 -36.62 -4.63 37.41
N PRO A 734 -35.45 -4.10 37.83
CA PRO A 734 -35.40 -2.96 38.76
C PRO A 734 -35.94 -1.66 38.16
N GLN A 735 -35.90 -1.48 36.84
CA GLN A 735 -36.68 -0.44 36.17
C GLN A 735 -38.18 -0.64 36.41
N SER A 736 -38.70 -1.85 36.12
CA SER A 736 -40.14 -2.14 36.22
C SER A 736 -40.67 -1.99 37.65
N VAL A 737 -39.91 -2.38 38.68
CA VAL A 737 -40.24 -2.10 40.10
C VAL A 737 -40.32 -0.59 40.36
N MET A 738 -39.35 0.21 39.90
CA MET A 738 -39.37 1.66 40.11
C MET A 738 -40.48 2.37 39.29
N LEU A 739 -40.89 1.82 38.15
CA LEU A 739 -42.01 2.31 37.34
C LEU A 739 -43.36 1.97 37.98
N ASN A 740 -43.47 0.81 38.64
CA ASN A 740 -44.66 0.42 39.42
C ASN A 740 -44.79 1.27 40.69
N ARG A 741 -43.73 1.40 41.51
CA ARG A 741 -43.69 2.34 42.64
C ARG A 741 -44.04 3.79 42.26
N LYS A 742 -43.72 4.23 41.03
CA LYS A 742 -44.17 5.53 40.49
C LYS A 742 -45.67 5.58 40.22
N ARG A 743 -46.25 4.54 39.61
CA ARG A 743 -47.70 4.40 39.36
C ARG A 743 -48.49 4.35 40.67
N GLU A 744 -48.02 3.58 41.64
CA GLU A 744 -48.56 3.47 43.00
C GLU A 744 -48.55 4.84 43.69
N ALA A 745 -47.46 5.60 43.55
CA ALA A 745 -47.38 7.00 43.99
C ALA A 745 -48.12 8.01 43.07
N GLY A 746 -49.09 7.56 42.26
CA GLY A 746 -49.95 8.38 41.39
C GLY A 746 -49.28 9.00 40.16
N LYS A 747 -47.98 8.76 39.93
CA LYS A 747 -47.20 9.42 38.87
C LYS A 747 -47.17 8.56 37.60
N LYS A 748 -47.79 9.07 36.53
CA LYS A 748 -47.73 8.44 35.19
C LYS A 748 -46.26 8.34 34.72
N PRO A 749 -45.71 7.14 34.50
CA PRO A 749 -44.36 7.01 33.95
C PRO A 749 -44.36 7.34 32.45
N SER A 750 -43.37 8.12 32.00
CA SER A 750 -43.14 8.35 30.57
C SER A 750 -42.81 7.02 29.85
N PRO A 751 -43.30 6.78 28.61
CA PRO A 751 -42.92 5.60 27.84
C PRO A 751 -41.41 5.53 27.59
N LEU A 752 -40.75 6.68 27.41
CA LEU A 752 -39.30 6.80 27.20
C LEU A 752 -38.49 6.48 28.47
N ALA A 753 -39.12 6.29 29.64
CA ALA A 753 -38.42 6.01 30.90
C ALA A 753 -37.59 4.71 30.89
N ARG A 754 -37.85 3.80 29.94
CA ARG A 754 -37.04 2.60 29.69
C ARG A 754 -35.79 2.84 28.83
N LEU A 755 -35.79 3.85 27.96
CA LEU A 755 -34.60 4.23 27.18
C LEU A 755 -33.52 4.89 28.06
N PHE A 756 -33.93 5.51 29.17
CA PHE A 756 -33.03 5.98 30.22
C PHE A 756 -32.50 4.84 31.12
N ALA A 757 -32.36 3.63 30.57
CA ALA A 757 -31.78 2.45 31.21
C ALA A 757 -30.37 2.72 31.76
N ILE A 758 -29.58 3.56 31.07
CA ILE A 758 -28.20 3.91 31.42
C ILE A 758 -28.07 4.38 32.87
N ARG A 759 -29.10 5.04 33.44
CA ARG A 759 -29.10 5.44 34.87
C ARG A 759 -28.83 4.28 35.84
N TYR A 760 -29.25 3.07 35.49
CA TYR A 760 -29.17 1.87 36.32
C TYR A 760 -27.84 1.11 36.19
N TYR A 761 -27.03 1.45 35.17
CA TYR A 761 -25.77 0.78 34.87
C TYR A 761 -24.75 1.06 35.98
N SER A 762 -23.82 0.14 36.20
CA SER A 762 -22.67 0.31 37.10
C SER A 762 -21.75 1.43 36.61
N THR A 763 -20.90 1.97 37.49
CA THR A 763 -19.89 2.94 37.07
C THR A 763 -18.90 2.34 36.08
N THR A 764 -18.57 1.04 36.20
CA THR A 764 -17.70 0.34 35.22
C THR A 764 -18.42 0.19 33.89
N GLU A 765 -19.64 -0.33 33.84
CA GLU A 765 -20.44 -0.47 32.60
C GLU A 765 -20.60 0.86 31.84
N LYS A 766 -20.81 1.97 32.55
CA LYS A 766 -20.88 3.31 31.95
C LYS A 766 -19.53 3.80 31.40
N LEU A 767 -18.44 3.54 32.12
CA LEU A 767 -17.09 3.88 31.67
C LEU A 767 -16.67 3.02 30.46
N VAL A 768 -17.06 1.74 30.43
CA VAL A 768 -16.86 0.84 29.28
C VAL A 768 -17.65 1.35 28.08
N LEU A 769 -18.93 1.67 28.24
CA LEU A 769 -19.76 2.22 27.16
C LEU A 769 -19.19 3.54 26.62
N GLY A 770 -18.80 4.46 27.51
CA GLY A 770 -18.17 5.73 27.14
C GLY A 770 -16.82 5.55 26.45
N LEU A 771 -16.03 4.55 26.84
CA LEU A 771 -14.75 4.22 26.20
C LEU A 771 -14.96 3.62 24.80
N ILE A 772 -15.91 2.70 24.62
CA ILE A 772 -16.21 2.14 23.29
C ILE A 772 -16.67 3.25 22.35
N LEU A 773 -17.51 4.18 22.82
CA LEU A 773 -17.94 5.35 22.04
C LEU A 773 -16.79 6.30 21.72
N ALA A 774 -15.88 6.56 22.66
CA ALA A 774 -14.66 7.35 22.38
C ALA A 774 -13.75 6.65 21.35
N SER A 775 -13.60 5.33 21.42
CA SER A 775 -12.88 4.54 20.42
C SER A 775 -13.57 4.56 19.05
N THR A 776 -14.91 4.55 18.99
CA THR A 776 -15.65 4.76 17.73
C THR A 776 -15.31 6.10 17.09
N VAL A 777 -15.23 7.19 17.87
CA VAL A 777 -14.82 8.52 17.38
C VAL A 777 -13.37 8.52 16.90
N LEU A 778 -12.44 7.95 17.68
CA LEU A 778 -11.02 7.84 17.31
C LEU A 778 -10.81 7.09 15.99
N LEU A 779 -11.53 5.97 15.81
CA LEU A 779 -11.45 5.14 14.62
C LEU A 779 -12.12 5.82 13.41
N ALA A 780 -13.26 6.50 13.59
CA ALA A 780 -13.86 7.33 12.54
C ALA A 780 -12.92 8.46 12.11
N GLY A 781 -12.19 9.09 13.05
CA GLY A 781 -11.18 10.12 12.78
C GLY A 781 -9.97 9.60 11.99
N LEU A 782 -9.47 8.41 12.34
CA LEU A 782 -8.40 7.74 11.59
C LEU A 782 -8.86 7.31 10.19
N GLY A 783 -10.05 6.73 10.04
CA GLY A 783 -10.62 6.39 8.74
C GLY A 783 -10.76 7.63 7.83
N ALA A 784 -11.30 8.72 8.38
CA ALA A 784 -11.42 10.01 7.70
C ALA A 784 -10.06 10.62 7.28
N TRP A 785 -8.97 10.31 7.99
CA TRP A 785 -7.60 10.71 7.64
C TRP A 785 -7.00 9.84 6.53
N HIS A 786 -7.31 8.54 6.52
CA HIS A 786 -6.86 7.62 5.48
C HIS A 786 -7.64 7.77 4.17
N ASP A 787 -8.96 7.94 4.18
CA ASP A 787 -9.79 8.14 2.97
C ASP A 787 -9.27 9.27 2.06
N LYS A 788 -8.77 10.34 2.67
CA LYS A 788 -8.18 11.48 1.95
C LYS A 788 -6.89 11.15 1.20
N ALA A 789 -6.21 10.07 1.57
CA ALA A 789 -4.92 9.64 1.03
C ALA A 789 -4.98 8.27 0.32
N SER A 790 -6.03 7.47 0.52
CA SER A 790 -6.24 6.21 -0.19
C SER A 790 -6.76 6.42 -1.62
N ASN A 791 -7.45 7.53 -1.88
CA ASN A 791 -8.00 7.91 -3.18
C ASN A 791 -6.98 8.63 -4.09
N LEU A 792 -5.71 8.18 -4.08
CA LEU A 792 -4.69 8.67 -5.00
C LEU A 792 -4.93 8.11 -6.42
N PRO A 793 -4.87 8.94 -7.49
CA PRO A 793 -4.96 8.45 -8.86
C PRO A 793 -3.82 7.48 -9.19
N LYS A 794 -4.14 6.36 -9.87
CA LYS A 794 -3.18 5.34 -10.30
C LYS A 794 -1.99 5.89 -11.10
N ALA A 795 -2.19 7.00 -11.81
CA ALA A 795 -1.14 7.68 -12.55
C ALA A 795 0.06 8.10 -11.67
N ILE A 796 -0.13 8.31 -10.36
CA ILE A 796 0.96 8.58 -9.41
C ILE A 796 1.85 7.33 -9.23
N ALA A 797 1.27 6.14 -9.32
CA ALA A 797 1.95 4.85 -9.25
C ALA A 797 2.46 4.34 -10.62
N SER A 798 2.51 5.21 -11.64
CA SER A 798 2.85 4.86 -13.03
C SER A 798 4.35 4.80 -13.34
N GLY A 799 5.20 5.24 -12.42
CA GLY A 799 6.64 5.42 -12.67
C GLY A 799 7.05 6.85 -13.07
N SER A 800 6.15 7.75 -13.51
CA SER A 800 6.53 9.13 -13.86
C SER A 800 5.47 10.20 -13.54
N TYR A 801 5.90 11.31 -12.96
CA TYR A 801 5.03 12.46 -12.62
C TYR A 801 4.96 13.52 -13.73
N ALA A 802 5.56 13.22 -14.90
CA ALA A 802 5.40 14.03 -16.11
C ALA A 802 4.04 13.78 -16.83
N ASN A 803 3.37 12.64 -16.56
CA ASN A 803 2.04 12.34 -17.09
C ASN A 803 1.00 13.43 -16.72
N LYS A 804 0.19 13.87 -17.69
CA LYS A 804 -0.80 14.96 -17.52
C LYS A 804 -1.83 14.70 -16.42
N SER A 805 -2.23 13.45 -16.19
CA SER A 805 -3.15 13.04 -15.11
C SER A 805 -2.56 13.38 -13.74
N VAL A 806 -1.27 13.09 -13.53
CA VAL A 806 -0.55 13.41 -12.30
C VAL A 806 -0.45 14.92 -12.11
N GLN A 807 -0.11 15.65 -13.17
CA GLN A 807 -0.09 17.12 -13.13
C GLN A 807 -1.47 17.70 -12.80
N SER A 808 -2.54 17.17 -13.40
CA SER A 808 -3.92 17.62 -13.15
C SER A 808 -4.33 17.39 -11.69
N PHE A 809 -4.01 16.22 -11.13
CA PHE A 809 -4.20 15.94 -9.71
C PHE A 809 -3.38 16.89 -8.82
N ILE A 810 -2.07 17.01 -9.05
CA ILE A 810 -1.18 17.82 -8.19
C ILE A 810 -1.53 19.32 -8.22
N ASN A 811 -2.09 19.82 -9.33
CA ASN A 811 -2.58 21.20 -9.46
C ASN A 811 -3.96 21.44 -8.80
N THR A 812 -4.75 20.39 -8.56
CA THR A 812 -6.11 20.51 -7.97
C THR A 812 -6.19 20.01 -6.53
N ALA A 813 -5.27 19.13 -6.13
CA ALA A 813 -5.08 18.66 -4.78
C ALA A 813 -4.53 19.77 -3.87
N ASN A 814 -5.15 19.97 -2.72
CA ASN A 814 -4.69 20.92 -1.71
C ASN A 814 -3.48 20.37 -0.93
N LEU A 815 -2.37 20.17 -1.63
CA LEU A 815 -1.12 19.64 -1.10
C LEU A 815 -0.46 20.67 -0.18
N SER A 816 -0.39 20.34 1.11
CA SER A 816 0.07 21.19 2.20
C SER A 816 1.35 20.69 2.86
N ALA A 817 1.92 21.50 3.77
CA ALA A 817 3.19 21.23 4.47
C ALA A 817 4.40 21.02 3.53
N GLN A 818 5.55 20.71 4.14
CA GLN A 818 6.83 20.56 3.42
C GLN A 818 6.77 19.43 2.39
N GLN A 819 6.02 18.36 2.67
CA GLN A 819 5.78 17.25 1.74
C GLN A 819 5.00 17.72 0.50
N GLY A 820 3.98 18.57 0.67
CA GLY A 820 3.20 19.10 -0.44
C GLY A 820 4.03 19.96 -1.39
N ASP A 821 4.95 20.77 -0.87
CA ASP A 821 5.86 21.56 -1.70
C ASP A 821 7.00 20.70 -2.28
N PHE A 822 7.50 19.70 -1.56
CA PHE A 822 8.41 18.69 -2.13
C PHE A 822 7.79 17.94 -3.33
N ILE A 823 6.52 17.52 -3.24
CA ILE A 823 5.78 16.88 -4.33
C ILE A 823 5.66 17.81 -5.55
N LYS A 824 5.32 19.09 -5.33
CA LYS A 824 5.27 20.11 -6.40
C LYS A 824 6.65 20.33 -7.02
N GLY A 825 7.71 20.39 -6.21
CA GLY A 825 9.09 20.56 -6.66
C GLY A 825 9.58 19.39 -7.52
N TYR A 826 9.33 18.15 -7.08
CA TYR A 826 9.64 16.94 -7.86
C TYR A 826 8.89 16.91 -9.19
N THR A 827 7.59 17.22 -9.16
CA THR A 827 6.75 17.29 -10.36
C THR A 827 7.24 18.37 -11.32
N ALA A 828 7.63 19.55 -10.83
CA ALA A 828 8.22 20.60 -11.63
C ALA A 828 9.56 20.18 -12.24
N GLN A 829 10.42 19.51 -11.48
CA GLN A 829 11.74 19.06 -11.94
C GLN A 829 11.65 18.03 -13.07
N VAL A 830 10.81 16.99 -12.94
CA VAL A 830 10.64 15.99 -14.02
C VAL A 830 9.96 16.56 -15.26
N ASN A 831 9.21 17.66 -15.12
CA ASN A 831 8.64 18.44 -16.24
C ASN A 831 9.61 19.53 -16.76
N ASN A 832 10.89 19.53 -16.37
CA ASN A 832 11.92 20.49 -16.76
C ASN A 832 11.63 21.96 -16.38
N LYS A 833 10.71 22.22 -15.43
CA LYS A 833 10.39 23.55 -14.91
C LYS A 833 11.33 23.90 -13.76
N THR A 834 12.60 24.13 -14.06
CA THR A 834 13.67 24.28 -13.07
C THR A 834 13.41 25.40 -12.05
N THR A 835 12.95 26.58 -12.47
CA THR A 835 12.64 27.70 -11.57
C THR A 835 11.47 27.41 -10.61
N ASP A 836 10.42 26.71 -11.09
CA ASP A 836 9.33 26.26 -10.21
C ASP A 836 9.84 25.21 -9.22
N ALA A 837 10.66 24.26 -9.68
CA ALA A 837 11.22 23.21 -8.85
C ALA A 837 12.09 23.76 -7.72
N GLU A 838 12.99 24.70 -8.04
CA GLU A 838 13.83 25.39 -7.05
C GLU A 838 12.97 26.13 -6.01
N LYS A 839 12.00 26.93 -6.46
CA LYS A 839 11.07 27.66 -5.58
C LYS A 839 10.33 26.72 -4.62
N TYR A 840 9.82 25.59 -5.11
CA TYR A 840 9.09 24.64 -4.28
C TYR A 840 10.00 23.86 -3.32
N TYR A 841 11.22 23.48 -3.73
CA TYR A 841 12.17 22.86 -2.81
C TYR A 841 12.68 23.83 -1.74
N GLN A 842 12.84 25.12 -2.06
CA GLN A 842 13.13 26.15 -1.07
C GLN A 842 11.96 26.35 -0.09
N ALA A 843 10.71 26.31 -0.57
CA ALA A 843 9.52 26.38 0.28
C ALA A 843 9.37 25.18 1.24
N ALA A 844 9.77 23.98 0.80
CA ALA A 844 9.86 22.78 1.65
C ALA A 844 10.94 22.90 2.76
N GLY A 845 11.84 23.89 2.68
CA GLY A 845 12.76 24.27 3.76
C GLY A 845 13.76 23.18 4.13
N ASN A 846 13.69 22.69 5.37
CA ASN A 846 14.64 21.70 5.91
C ASN A 846 14.29 20.23 5.56
N PHE A 847 13.32 20.00 4.67
CA PHE A 847 12.90 18.64 4.30
C PHE A 847 14.03 17.89 3.55
N PRO A 848 14.55 16.76 4.06
CA PRO A 848 15.80 16.17 3.55
C PRO A 848 15.76 15.80 2.07
N GLN A 849 14.63 15.26 1.60
CA GLN A 849 14.41 14.86 0.21
C GLN A 849 14.37 16.08 -0.73
N ALA A 850 13.78 17.20 -0.29
CA ALA A 850 13.78 18.45 -1.05
C ALA A 850 15.18 19.07 -1.13
N LEU A 851 15.95 19.03 -0.02
CA LEU A 851 17.35 19.46 0.01
C LEU A 851 18.22 18.61 -0.93
N ASN A 852 18.06 17.28 -0.95
CA ASN A 852 18.76 16.41 -1.90
C ASN A 852 18.44 16.77 -3.37
N ASN A 853 17.17 16.98 -3.68
CA ASN A 853 16.76 17.28 -5.06
C ASN A 853 17.14 18.70 -5.48
N LEU A 854 17.17 19.66 -4.55
CA LEU A 854 17.70 21.00 -4.78
C LEU A 854 19.21 20.94 -5.07
N ALA A 855 19.96 20.06 -4.40
CA ALA A 855 21.36 19.79 -4.74
C ALA A 855 21.50 19.24 -6.17
N ALA A 856 20.69 18.25 -6.53
CA ALA A 856 20.66 17.66 -7.87
C ALA A 856 20.22 18.65 -8.97
N LEU A 857 19.44 19.68 -8.61
CA LEU A 857 18.96 20.73 -9.51
C LEU A 857 19.98 21.87 -9.71
N THR A 858 20.73 22.23 -8.65
CA THR A 858 21.65 23.38 -8.62
C THR A 858 23.13 23.01 -8.80
N GLY A 859 23.49 21.77 -8.52
CA GLY A 859 24.88 21.31 -8.42
C GLY A 859 25.57 21.61 -7.07
N ASP A 860 24.90 22.27 -6.12
CA ASP A 860 25.52 22.62 -4.82
C ASP A 860 25.46 21.48 -3.79
N ASN A 861 26.62 20.84 -3.57
CA ASN A 861 26.84 19.80 -2.55
C ASN A 861 26.64 20.28 -1.10
N SER A 862 26.53 21.59 -0.83
CA SER A 862 26.12 22.08 0.49
C SER A 862 24.70 21.59 0.84
N PHE A 863 23.81 21.45 -0.15
CA PHE A 863 22.46 20.93 0.07
C PHE A 863 22.44 19.41 0.33
N VAL A 864 23.32 18.62 -0.31
CA VAL A 864 23.53 17.20 0.05
C VAL A 864 23.99 17.08 1.51
N THR A 865 24.92 17.94 1.92
CA THR A 865 25.46 17.97 3.29
C THR A 865 24.38 18.35 4.33
N LYS A 866 23.52 19.33 4.00
CA LYS A 866 22.33 19.69 4.81
C LYS A 866 21.32 18.54 4.88
N ALA A 867 21.02 17.89 3.75
CA ALA A 867 20.13 16.73 3.70
C ALA A 867 20.61 15.58 4.60
N LEU A 868 21.90 15.26 4.56
CA LEU A 868 22.53 14.26 5.45
C LEU A 868 22.66 14.72 6.91
N THR A 869 22.52 16.02 7.20
CA THR A 869 22.46 16.53 8.58
C THR A 869 21.09 16.22 9.20
N TYR A 870 20.01 16.42 8.45
CA TYR A 870 18.64 16.10 8.91
C TYR A 870 18.28 14.61 8.77
N ALA A 871 18.82 13.91 7.77
CA ALA A 871 18.61 12.48 7.53
C ALA A 871 19.92 11.77 7.15
N LYS A 872 20.73 11.45 8.16
CA LYS A 872 22.06 10.80 8.04
C LYS A 872 22.14 9.55 7.14
N ASN A 873 21.02 8.85 6.98
CA ASN A 873 20.90 7.61 6.21
C ASN A 873 20.09 7.75 4.90
N LEU A 874 19.78 8.97 4.44
CA LEU A 874 19.02 9.21 3.20
C LEU A 874 19.76 8.61 1.99
N PRO A 875 19.25 7.54 1.34
CA PRO A 875 20.02 6.77 0.37
C PRO A 875 20.46 7.60 -0.85
N GLU A 876 19.60 8.47 -1.37
CA GLU A 876 19.89 9.30 -2.54
C GLU A 876 20.98 10.34 -2.24
N ALA A 877 20.93 10.97 -1.07
CA ALA A 877 21.96 11.93 -0.65
C ALA A 877 23.30 11.24 -0.32
N LEU A 878 23.27 9.99 0.14
CA LEU A 878 24.50 9.19 0.27
C LEU A 878 25.11 8.88 -1.10
N TYR A 879 24.31 8.44 -2.07
CA TYR A 879 24.74 8.21 -3.46
C TYR A 879 25.30 9.49 -4.09
N ASN A 880 24.57 10.60 -3.99
CA ASN A 880 24.99 11.91 -4.50
C ASN A 880 26.24 12.45 -3.80
N SER A 881 26.53 12.02 -2.56
CA SER A 881 27.82 12.29 -1.89
C SER A 881 28.99 11.40 -2.34
N GLY A 882 28.81 10.61 -3.40
CA GLY A 882 29.84 9.73 -3.97
C GLY A 882 30.07 8.43 -3.19
N LYS A 883 29.11 8.02 -2.34
CA LYS A 883 29.20 6.76 -1.58
C LYS A 883 28.46 5.64 -2.31
N GLU A 884 29.00 4.44 -2.26
CA GLU A 884 28.31 3.25 -2.75
C GLU A 884 27.09 2.93 -1.86
N VAL A 885 25.92 2.74 -2.49
CA VAL A 885 24.64 2.46 -1.83
C VAL A 885 23.89 1.42 -2.66
N GLU A 886 23.49 0.32 -2.04
CA GLU A 886 22.68 -0.74 -2.66
C GLU A 886 21.29 -0.22 -3.07
N GLY A 887 20.75 -0.72 -4.19
CA GLY A 887 19.41 -0.38 -4.68
C GLY A 887 19.34 0.75 -5.72
N PHE A 888 20.47 1.23 -6.23
CA PHE A 888 20.54 2.23 -7.32
C PHE A 888 21.11 1.67 -8.63
N ASP A 889 20.98 0.36 -8.87
CA ASP A 889 21.45 -0.30 -10.08
C ASP A 889 20.82 0.32 -11.35
N PHE A 890 19.52 0.69 -11.31
CA PHE A 890 18.87 1.40 -12.42
C PHE A 890 19.53 2.74 -12.75
N GLN A 891 19.91 3.54 -11.74
CA GLN A 891 20.61 4.80 -11.97
C GLN A 891 21.99 4.55 -12.56
N LYS A 892 22.72 3.59 -11.98
CA LYS A 892 24.09 3.23 -12.37
C LYS A 892 24.16 2.78 -13.83
N ASP A 893 23.19 1.98 -14.27
CA ASP A 893 23.23 1.32 -15.58
C ASP A 893 22.53 2.13 -16.68
N PHE A 894 21.45 2.88 -16.36
CA PHE A 894 20.62 3.58 -17.36
C PHE A 894 20.61 5.12 -17.23
N LEU A 895 21.08 5.68 -16.11
CA LEU A 895 21.20 7.12 -15.88
C LEU A 895 22.62 7.51 -15.37
N PRO A 896 23.72 6.96 -15.93
CA PRO A 896 25.07 7.14 -15.39
C PRO A 896 25.47 8.62 -15.34
N GLY A 897 26.09 9.02 -14.23
CA GLY A 897 26.54 10.40 -14.00
C GLY A 897 25.44 11.41 -13.66
N LYS A 898 24.15 11.05 -13.73
CA LYS A 898 23.07 11.89 -13.20
C LYS A 898 22.94 11.70 -11.69
N ALA A 899 22.65 12.78 -10.97
CA ALA A 899 22.30 12.71 -9.56
C ALA A 899 20.97 11.96 -9.35
N VAL A 900 20.86 11.20 -8.26
CA VAL A 900 19.63 10.50 -7.89
C VAL A 900 18.67 11.47 -7.19
N LEU A 901 17.45 11.57 -7.70
CA LEU A 901 16.38 12.28 -7.01
C LEU A 901 15.75 11.39 -5.94
N SER A 902 15.49 11.94 -4.76
CA SER A 902 14.55 11.36 -3.80
C SER A 902 13.14 11.47 -4.40
N VAL A 903 12.45 10.34 -4.52
CA VAL A 903 11.10 10.26 -5.09
C VAL A 903 10.03 10.42 -4.01
N PRO A 904 8.87 11.03 -4.30
CA PRO A 904 7.77 11.08 -3.34
C PRO A 904 7.20 9.70 -3.02
N THR A 905 6.92 9.46 -1.74
CA THR A 905 6.33 8.22 -1.22
C THR A 905 4.82 8.35 -1.01
N ASN A 906 4.14 7.22 -0.79
CA ASN A 906 2.72 7.23 -0.41
C ASN A 906 2.52 7.96 0.93
N GLU A 907 3.46 7.78 1.87
CA GLU A 907 3.52 8.50 3.15
C GLU A 907 3.67 10.03 2.96
N ASP A 908 4.44 10.50 1.97
CA ASP A 908 4.55 11.94 1.65
C ASP A 908 3.22 12.51 1.15
N PHE A 909 2.52 11.80 0.26
CA PHE A 909 1.18 12.20 -0.20
C PHE A 909 0.16 12.19 0.94
N GLN A 910 0.20 11.18 1.81
CA GLN A 910 -0.68 11.10 2.98
C GLN A 910 -0.46 12.27 3.95
N ALA A 911 0.81 12.62 4.22
CA ALA A 911 1.15 13.79 5.01
C ALA A 911 0.70 15.11 4.34
N ALA A 912 0.89 15.25 3.03
CA ALA A 912 0.54 16.46 2.29
C ALA A 912 -0.98 16.71 2.17
N LEU A 913 -1.78 15.64 1.98
CA LEU A 913 -3.24 15.70 1.79
C LEU A 913 -4.02 15.71 3.11
N SER A 914 -3.57 14.94 4.10
CA SER A 914 -4.32 14.68 5.34
C SER A 914 -3.70 15.32 6.58
N GLY A 915 -2.44 15.78 6.51
CA GLY A 915 -1.65 16.15 7.68
C GLY A 915 -1.24 14.92 8.51
N ASN A 916 -0.73 15.14 9.71
CA ASN A 916 -0.33 14.04 10.59
C ASN A 916 -1.54 13.38 11.31
N TRP A 917 -1.42 12.12 11.72
CA TRP A 917 -2.54 11.37 12.28
C TRP A 917 -2.95 11.84 13.69
N GLN A 918 -2.02 12.35 14.51
CA GLN A 918 -2.34 12.95 15.82
C GLN A 918 -3.18 14.22 15.62
N ASP A 919 -2.84 14.99 14.60
CA ASP A 919 -3.53 16.19 14.15
C ASP A 919 -4.97 15.87 13.72
N ALA A 920 -5.17 14.80 12.94
CA ALA A 920 -6.49 14.34 12.54
C ALA A 920 -7.33 13.83 13.74
N ILE A 921 -6.72 13.08 14.65
CA ILE A 921 -7.36 12.67 15.92
C ILE A 921 -7.78 13.91 16.73
N ALA A 922 -6.91 14.91 16.89
CA ALA A 922 -7.24 16.14 17.60
C ALA A 922 -8.40 16.89 16.91
N LYS A 923 -8.31 17.10 15.60
CA LYS A 923 -9.36 17.74 14.76
C LYS A 923 -10.69 17.00 14.82
N THR A 924 -10.69 15.69 15.05
CA THR A 924 -11.91 14.88 15.21
C THR A 924 -12.70 15.22 16.49
N PHE A 925 -12.03 15.72 17.54
CA PHE A 925 -12.71 16.19 18.77
C PHE A 925 -12.94 17.72 18.80
N THR A 926 -12.14 18.51 18.07
CA THR A 926 -12.19 19.98 18.13
C THR A 926 -12.91 20.65 16.95
N SER A 927 -13.25 19.91 15.88
CA SER A 927 -13.80 20.49 14.65
C SER A 927 -14.86 19.62 13.99
N THR A 928 -15.54 20.16 12.99
CA THR A 928 -16.57 19.48 12.17
C THR A 928 -16.00 18.44 11.18
N TYR A 929 -14.78 17.94 11.40
CA TYR A 929 -14.02 17.07 10.50
C TYR A 929 -14.84 15.91 9.91
N LEU A 930 -15.57 15.17 10.74
CA LEU A 930 -16.38 14.02 10.32
C LEU A 930 -17.64 14.41 9.51
N LEU A 931 -18.14 15.65 9.60
CA LEU A 931 -19.30 16.10 8.81
C LEU A 931 -18.96 16.26 7.32
N ASN A 932 -17.67 16.29 6.97
CA ASN A 932 -17.16 16.48 5.61
C ASN A 932 -16.63 15.18 4.98
N THR A 933 -16.85 14.02 5.61
CA THR A 933 -16.58 12.70 5.00
C THR A 933 -17.86 12.01 4.55
N THR A 934 -17.71 10.92 3.79
CA THR A 934 -18.80 10.06 3.30
C THR A 934 -18.32 8.60 3.25
N PRO A 935 -18.14 7.95 4.41
CA PRO A 935 -17.63 6.57 4.47
C PRO A 935 -18.56 5.60 3.74
N PHE A 936 -17.99 4.54 3.17
CA PHE A 936 -18.71 3.51 2.42
C PHE A 936 -19.56 4.05 1.24
N GLY A 937 -19.25 5.24 0.72
CA GLY A 937 -20.05 5.89 -0.33
C GLY A 937 -21.42 6.39 0.13
N LEU A 938 -21.66 6.48 1.45
CA LEU A 938 -22.94 6.94 2.01
C LEU A 938 -23.26 8.39 1.60
N ASN A 939 -24.52 8.65 1.27
CA ASN A 939 -25.00 10.00 1.02
C ASN A 939 -24.73 10.93 2.22
N SER A 940 -24.15 12.11 1.95
CA SER A 940 -23.73 13.06 2.99
C SER A 940 -24.84 13.44 3.99
N ILE A 941 -26.11 13.50 3.56
CA ILE A 941 -27.24 13.79 4.45
C ILE A 941 -27.48 12.63 5.42
N VAL A 942 -27.48 11.39 4.92
CA VAL A 942 -27.63 10.17 5.73
C VAL A 942 -26.49 10.06 6.74
N TRP A 943 -25.25 10.31 6.30
CA TRP A 943 -24.08 10.33 7.18
C TRP A 943 -24.17 11.40 8.28
N LYS A 944 -24.61 12.63 7.95
CA LYS A 944 -24.84 13.70 8.93
C LYS A 944 -25.93 13.35 9.94
N ILE A 945 -26.99 12.64 9.53
CA ILE A 945 -28.02 12.12 10.44
C ILE A 945 -27.43 11.05 11.38
N ILE A 946 -26.63 10.11 10.86
CA ILE A 946 -25.95 9.08 11.66
C ILE A 946 -25.03 9.74 12.70
N LEU A 947 -24.20 10.71 12.30
CA LEU A 947 -23.34 11.45 13.22
C LEU A 947 -24.12 12.25 14.26
N GLY A 948 -25.24 12.88 13.89
CA GLY A 948 -26.11 13.59 14.82
C GLY A 948 -26.71 12.66 15.90
N LEU A 949 -27.24 11.52 15.48
CA LEU A 949 -27.76 10.49 16.39
C LEU A 949 -26.66 9.90 17.29
N PHE A 950 -25.48 9.65 16.73
CA PHE A 950 -24.31 9.17 17.49
C PHE A 950 -23.81 10.19 18.52
N ALA A 951 -23.76 11.48 18.16
CA ALA A 951 -23.37 12.55 19.06
C ALA A 951 -24.36 12.71 20.23
N ILE A 952 -25.67 12.64 19.95
CA ILE A 952 -26.73 12.63 20.97
C ILE A 952 -26.57 11.41 21.89
N TYR A 953 -26.37 10.21 21.34
CA TYR A 953 -26.18 8.98 22.11
C TYR A 953 -24.93 9.03 23.01
N THR A 954 -23.84 9.60 22.50
CA THR A 954 -22.58 9.79 23.24
C THR A 954 -22.74 10.82 24.35
N LEU A 955 -23.31 12.00 24.06
CA LEU A 955 -23.57 13.04 25.05
C LEU A 955 -24.47 12.54 26.19
N LEU A 956 -25.55 11.84 25.87
CA LEU A 956 -26.42 11.22 26.88
C LEU A 956 -25.66 10.19 27.72
N SER A 957 -24.87 9.32 27.10
CA SER A 957 -24.09 8.29 27.80
C SER A 957 -23.06 8.90 28.76
N LEU A 958 -22.36 9.96 28.35
CA LEU A 958 -21.41 10.69 29.19
C LEU A 958 -22.09 11.42 30.35
N LEU A 959 -23.19 12.13 30.11
CA LEU A 959 -23.98 12.78 31.16
C LEU A 959 -24.48 11.78 32.22
N TRP A 960 -24.81 10.55 31.82
CA TRP A 960 -25.21 9.50 32.76
C TRP A 960 -24.08 8.96 33.64
N ILE A 961 -22.79 9.17 33.32
CA ILE A 961 -21.66 8.82 34.19
C ILE A 961 -21.76 9.56 35.53
N LEU A 962 -22.13 10.84 35.49
CA LEU A 962 -22.26 11.70 36.68
C LEU A 962 -23.42 11.28 37.61
N TRP A 963 -24.40 10.52 37.12
CA TRP A 963 -25.57 10.14 37.91
C TRP A 963 -25.38 8.80 38.66
N PRO A 964 -25.44 8.76 40.00
CA PRO A 964 -25.22 7.53 40.75
C PRO A 964 -26.31 6.46 40.50
N ARG A 965 -25.87 5.20 40.41
CA ARG A 965 -26.73 4.02 40.26
C ARG A 965 -27.70 3.89 41.45
N PRO A 966 -29.01 3.68 41.24
CA PRO A 966 -29.95 3.43 42.33
C PRO A 966 -29.55 2.17 43.12
N ARG A 967 -29.51 2.24 44.47
CA ARG A 967 -29.03 1.13 45.33
C ARG A 967 -29.70 -0.21 45.03
N MET A 968 -31.03 -0.22 44.83
CA MET A 968 -31.82 -1.41 44.48
C MET A 968 -31.32 -2.14 43.22
N ALA A 969 -30.67 -1.43 42.29
CA ALA A 969 -30.16 -2.04 41.06
C ALA A 969 -28.93 -2.93 41.30
N ARG A 970 -28.27 -2.86 42.47
CA ARG A 970 -27.07 -3.67 42.79
C ARG A 970 -27.41 -5.16 42.91
N ASN A 971 -28.49 -5.49 43.62
CA ASN A 971 -28.88 -6.85 43.97
C ASN A 971 -30.04 -7.38 43.09
N ALA A 972 -30.33 -6.69 41.98
CA ALA A 972 -31.50 -7.00 41.17
C ALA A 972 -31.35 -8.31 40.39
N PRO A 973 -32.40 -9.15 40.30
CA PRO A 973 -32.33 -10.38 39.54
C PRO A 973 -32.29 -10.12 38.03
N ARG A 974 -31.47 -10.92 37.36
CA ARG A 974 -31.27 -10.92 35.91
C ARG A 974 -32.51 -11.43 35.19
N SER A 975 -32.72 -10.95 33.97
CA SER A 975 -33.81 -11.46 33.11
C SER A 975 -33.33 -12.68 32.31
N PHE A 976 -34.27 -13.53 31.88
CA PHE A 976 -33.96 -14.63 30.95
C PHE A 976 -33.42 -14.11 29.61
N LEU A 977 -33.98 -13.00 29.12
CA LEU A 977 -33.49 -12.31 27.93
C LEU A 977 -32.04 -11.82 28.08
N TYR A 978 -31.65 -11.30 29.24
CA TYR A 978 -30.25 -10.94 29.49
C TYR A 978 -29.30 -12.14 29.28
N ASN A 979 -29.64 -13.33 29.81
CA ASN A 979 -28.80 -14.52 29.63
C ASN A 979 -28.71 -14.95 28.14
N ILE A 980 -29.80 -14.83 27.37
CA ILE A 980 -29.80 -15.09 25.92
C ILE A 980 -28.92 -14.07 25.20
N PHE A 981 -29.13 -12.78 25.43
CA PHE A 981 -28.38 -11.73 24.74
C PHE A 981 -26.91 -11.70 25.15
N SER A 982 -26.55 -12.03 26.40
CA SER A 982 -25.14 -12.18 26.79
C SER A 982 -24.48 -13.39 26.12
N PHE A 983 -25.22 -14.46 25.83
CA PHE A 983 -24.71 -15.59 25.05
C PHE A 983 -24.52 -15.23 23.58
N LEU A 984 -25.53 -14.61 22.95
CA LEU A 984 -25.49 -14.16 21.54
C LEU A 984 -24.50 -13.03 21.27
N VAL A 985 -24.19 -12.20 22.27
CA VAL A 985 -23.26 -11.06 22.18
C VAL A 985 -22.13 -11.30 23.19
N PRO A 986 -21.07 -12.04 22.83
CA PRO A 986 -19.92 -12.30 23.67
C PRO A 986 -19.36 -11.10 24.43
N GLY A 987 -18.96 -11.33 25.69
CA GLY A 987 -18.41 -10.31 26.58
C GLY A 987 -19.41 -9.34 27.17
N SER A 988 -20.56 -9.09 26.53
CA SER A 988 -21.56 -8.13 27.02
C SER A 988 -22.17 -8.46 28.39
N GLY A 989 -22.17 -9.76 28.77
CA GLY A 989 -22.53 -10.18 30.13
C GLY A 989 -21.59 -9.61 31.19
N MET A 990 -20.27 -9.71 30.91
CA MET A 990 -19.15 -9.32 31.77
C MET A 990 -18.72 -7.85 31.59
N ALA A 991 -19.60 -6.96 31.12
CA ALA A 991 -19.24 -5.58 30.80
C ALA A 991 -18.94 -4.68 32.02
N ASP A 992 -19.15 -5.19 33.24
CA ASP A 992 -18.60 -4.62 34.47
C ASP A 992 -17.12 -4.97 34.73
N GLU A 993 -16.54 -5.89 33.94
CA GLU A 993 -15.15 -6.38 33.97
C GLU A 993 -14.39 -6.12 32.66
N MET A 994 -13.06 -6.21 32.70
CA MET A 994 -12.19 -5.96 31.53
C MET A 994 -12.33 -7.03 30.43
N TRP A 995 -12.58 -8.29 30.82
CA TRP A 995 -12.80 -9.41 29.91
C TRP A 995 -14.01 -9.21 28.98
N GLY A 996 -15.02 -8.45 29.43
CA GLY A 996 -16.15 -8.11 28.59
C GLY A 996 -15.77 -7.36 27.31
N ILE A 997 -14.81 -6.43 27.39
CA ILE A 997 -14.29 -5.71 26.21
C ILE A 997 -13.49 -6.65 25.30
N LEU A 998 -12.63 -7.50 25.91
CA LEU A 998 -11.73 -8.41 25.19
C LEU A 998 -12.46 -9.49 24.39
N LEU A 999 -13.71 -9.84 24.75
CA LEU A 999 -14.56 -10.71 23.94
C LEU A 999 -15.45 -9.91 22.97
N LEU A 1000 -16.03 -8.79 23.42
CA LEU A 1000 -17.00 -8.00 22.64
C LEU A 1000 -16.40 -7.36 21.39
N LEU A 1001 -15.20 -6.77 21.49
CA LEU A 1001 -14.58 -6.07 20.35
C LEU A 1001 -14.13 -7.04 19.23
N PRO A 1002 -13.40 -8.14 19.51
CA PRO A 1002 -13.10 -9.14 18.50
C PRO A 1002 -14.37 -9.79 17.94
N TRP A 1003 -15.38 -10.09 18.77
CA TRP A 1003 -16.65 -10.62 18.29
C TRP A 1003 -17.30 -9.71 17.23
N ALA A 1004 -17.36 -8.40 17.47
CA ALA A 1004 -17.93 -7.49 16.49
C ALA A 1004 -17.05 -7.34 15.24
N ILE A 1005 -15.72 -7.41 15.37
CA ILE A 1005 -14.79 -7.34 14.24
C ILE A 1005 -14.91 -8.56 13.32
N PHE A 1006 -14.81 -9.79 13.86
CA PHE A 1006 -14.92 -11.01 13.05
C PHE A 1006 -16.37 -11.34 12.67
N GLY A 1007 -17.34 -10.99 13.52
CA GLY A 1007 -18.77 -11.19 13.27
C GLY A 1007 -19.30 -10.32 12.14
N LEU A 1008 -18.91 -9.03 12.11
CA LEU A 1008 -19.22 -8.15 10.99
C LEU A 1008 -18.54 -8.63 9.68
N ASP A 1009 -17.40 -9.34 9.77
CA ASP A 1009 -16.62 -9.73 8.60
C ASP A 1009 -17.23 -10.97 7.95
N ALA A 1010 -17.54 -11.98 8.77
CA ALA A 1010 -18.32 -13.14 8.37
C ALA A 1010 -19.68 -12.73 7.76
N ILE A 1011 -20.38 -11.76 8.35
CA ILE A 1011 -21.62 -11.19 7.80
C ILE A 1011 -21.36 -10.48 6.45
N SER A 1012 -20.33 -9.63 6.37
CA SER A 1012 -19.98 -8.88 5.16
C SER A 1012 -19.65 -9.81 3.98
N ARG A 1013 -18.86 -10.86 4.24
CA ARG A 1013 -18.56 -11.93 3.26
C ARG A 1013 -19.80 -12.71 2.86
N PHE A 1014 -20.60 -13.16 3.84
CA PHE A 1014 -21.76 -14.01 3.61
C PHE A 1014 -22.86 -13.31 2.77
N PHE A 1015 -23.04 -12.00 2.95
CA PHE A 1015 -24.00 -11.19 2.18
C PHE A 1015 -23.37 -10.38 1.03
N GLY A 1016 -22.07 -10.55 0.75
CA GLY A 1016 -21.38 -9.86 -0.35
C GLY A 1016 -21.30 -8.34 -0.22
N LEU A 1017 -21.32 -7.78 0.99
CA LEU A 1017 -21.52 -6.34 1.25
C LEU A 1017 -20.33 -5.43 0.89
N GLY A 1018 -19.25 -5.98 0.34
CA GLY A 1018 -18.12 -5.21 -0.24
C GLY A 1018 -17.17 -4.54 0.75
N PHE A 1019 -17.44 -4.55 2.06
CA PHE A 1019 -16.60 -3.91 3.09
C PHE A 1019 -15.84 -4.89 4.00
N ALA A 1020 -15.67 -6.15 3.59
CA ALA A 1020 -14.90 -7.15 4.34
C ALA A 1020 -13.40 -6.82 4.40
N ILE A 1021 -12.71 -7.28 5.46
CA ILE A 1021 -11.28 -7.09 5.66
C ILE A 1021 -10.51 -7.93 4.62
N ASN A 1022 -9.84 -7.26 3.68
CA ASN A 1022 -8.99 -7.93 2.70
C ASN A 1022 -7.88 -8.75 3.39
N GLY A 1023 -7.69 -10.00 2.98
CA GLY A 1023 -6.66 -10.91 3.52
C GLY A 1023 -7.11 -11.87 4.63
N LEU A 1024 -8.20 -11.58 5.36
CA LEU A 1024 -8.82 -12.59 6.23
C LEU A 1024 -9.61 -13.61 5.38
N SER A 1025 -9.82 -14.81 5.94
CA SER A 1025 -10.59 -15.88 5.29
C SER A 1025 -11.77 -16.30 6.16
N LEU A 1026 -12.90 -16.61 5.52
CA LEU A 1026 -14.15 -16.97 6.21
C LEU A 1026 -13.98 -18.15 7.20
N ARG A 1027 -13.03 -19.06 6.94
CA ARG A 1027 -12.67 -20.16 7.85
C ARG A 1027 -12.01 -19.66 9.14
N LEU A 1028 -11.13 -18.66 9.03
CA LEU A 1028 -10.48 -18.02 10.19
C LEU A 1028 -11.51 -17.22 11.00
N ASP A 1029 -12.41 -16.49 10.33
CA ASP A 1029 -13.47 -15.72 10.99
C ASP A 1029 -14.38 -16.63 11.83
N TYR A 1030 -14.85 -17.74 11.26
CA TYR A 1030 -15.64 -18.74 11.98
C TYR A 1030 -14.86 -19.44 13.10
N PHE A 1031 -13.57 -19.74 12.91
CA PHE A 1031 -12.73 -20.32 13.96
C PHE A 1031 -12.57 -19.40 15.16
N VAL A 1032 -12.21 -18.12 14.93
CA VAL A 1032 -12.02 -17.13 15.99
C VAL A 1032 -13.34 -16.84 16.71
N LEU A 1033 -14.45 -16.70 15.97
CA LEU A 1033 -15.79 -16.60 16.56
C LEU A 1033 -16.13 -17.82 17.43
N GLY A 1034 -15.83 -19.04 16.97
CA GLY A 1034 -16.03 -20.27 17.74
C GLY A 1034 -15.29 -20.25 19.08
N VAL A 1035 -14.01 -19.88 19.09
CA VAL A 1035 -13.21 -19.72 20.32
C VAL A 1035 -13.81 -18.67 21.25
N ILE A 1036 -14.22 -17.51 20.71
CA ILE A 1036 -14.85 -16.43 21.50
C ILE A 1036 -16.18 -16.90 22.14
N TYR A 1037 -17.02 -17.63 21.41
CA TYR A 1037 -18.28 -18.18 21.96
C TYR A 1037 -18.05 -19.25 23.02
N ILE A 1038 -17.00 -20.09 22.90
CA ILE A 1038 -16.62 -21.07 23.93
C ILE A 1038 -16.19 -20.36 25.23
N ILE A 1039 -15.31 -19.37 25.15
CA ILE A 1039 -14.86 -18.60 26.32
C ILE A 1039 -16.05 -17.87 26.98
N ASN A 1040 -16.93 -17.26 26.16
CA ASN A 1040 -18.14 -16.60 26.64
C ASN A 1040 -19.12 -17.56 27.32
N LEU A 1041 -19.27 -18.78 26.81
CA LEU A 1041 -20.11 -19.81 27.42
C LEU A 1041 -19.59 -20.22 28.80
N ILE A 1042 -18.28 -20.46 28.93
CA ILE A 1042 -17.64 -20.77 30.22
C ILE A 1042 -17.87 -19.64 31.22
N ALA A 1043 -17.64 -18.40 30.79
CA ALA A 1043 -17.88 -17.21 31.62
C ALA A 1043 -19.33 -17.11 32.09
N ILE A 1044 -20.31 -17.28 31.21
CA ILE A 1044 -21.74 -17.23 31.55
C ILE A 1044 -22.13 -18.34 32.52
N VAL A 1045 -21.56 -19.55 32.40
CA VAL A 1045 -21.81 -20.65 33.35
C VAL A 1045 -21.29 -20.30 34.75
N VAL A 1046 -20.04 -19.83 34.85
CA VAL A 1046 -19.44 -19.37 36.14
C VAL A 1046 -20.26 -18.22 36.74
N GLU A 1047 -20.63 -17.24 35.93
CA GLU A 1047 -21.37 -16.07 36.36
C GLU A 1047 -22.80 -16.43 36.81
N PHE A 1048 -23.45 -17.39 36.13
CA PHE A 1048 -24.77 -17.92 36.48
C PHE A 1048 -24.75 -18.71 37.80
N LEU A 1049 -23.73 -19.54 38.04
CA LEU A 1049 -23.55 -20.26 39.30
C LEU A 1049 -23.35 -19.28 40.48
N SER A 1050 -22.44 -18.31 40.31
CA SER A 1050 -22.20 -17.22 41.27
C SER A 1050 -23.46 -16.36 41.50
N TYR A 1051 -24.24 -16.08 40.44
CA TYR A 1051 -25.50 -15.37 40.55
C TYR A 1051 -26.56 -16.18 41.32
N ARG A 1052 -26.68 -17.50 41.09
CA ARG A 1052 -27.61 -18.37 41.81
C ARG A 1052 -27.32 -18.40 43.32
N GLN A 1053 -26.05 -18.48 43.71
CA GLN A 1053 -25.64 -18.37 45.12
C GLN A 1053 -26.04 -17.01 45.72
N ARG A 1054 -25.73 -15.91 45.02
CA ARG A 1054 -26.10 -14.54 45.46
C ARG A 1054 -27.61 -14.34 45.59
N MET A 1055 -28.43 -14.99 44.75
CA MET A 1055 -29.90 -14.93 44.83
C MET A 1055 -30.50 -15.80 45.94
N ASN A 1056 -29.86 -16.90 46.33
CA ASN A 1056 -30.26 -17.64 47.54
C ASN A 1056 -29.97 -16.80 48.78
N LYS A 1057 -28.73 -16.30 48.90
CA LYS A 1057 -28.33 -15.43 50.02
C LYS A 1057 -29.21 -14.17 50.15
N LEU A 1058 -29.64 -13.56 49.05
CA LEU A 1058 -30.58 -12.43 49.07
C LEU A 1058 -31.95 -12.78 49.69
N LYS A 1059 -32.45 -14.02 49.50
CA LYS A 1059 -33.71 -14.49 50.12
C LYS A 1059 -33.57 -14.69 51.63
N GLU A 1060 -32.36 -14.91 52.11
CA GLU A 1060 -32.05 -15.13 53.53
C GLU A 1060 -31.78 -13.79 54.25
N GLU A 1061 -31.10 -12.84 53.60
CA GLU A 1061 -30.71 -11.54 54.18
C GLU A 1061 -31.73 -10.40 53.98
N ASP A 1062 -32.53 -10.39 52.90
CA ASP A 1062 -33.46 -9.28 52.57
C ASP A 1062 -34.78 -9.80 51.96
N LEU A 1063 -35.65 -10.31 52.84
CA LEU A 1063 -36.95 -10.89 52.48
C LEU A 1063 -37.88 -9.92 51.75
N ASP A 1064 -37.86 -8.62 52.09
CA ASP A 1064 -38.75 -7.64 51.49
C ASP A 1064 -38.29 -7.26 50.08
N LEU A 1065 -36.99 -7.05 49.85
CA LEU A 1065 -36.45 -6.85 48.50
C LEU A 1065 -36.60 -8.13 47.65
N ALA A 1066 -36.48 -9.31 48.25
CA ALA A 1066 -36.76 -10.58 47.58
C ALA A 1066 -38.24 -10.72 47.16
N ARG A 1067 -39.19 -10.23 47.98
CA ARG A 1067 -40.62 -10.18 47.63
C ARG A 1067 -40.91 -9.17 46.52
N GLU A 1068 -40.37 -7.95 46.58
CA GLU A 1068 -40.51 -6.96 45.50
C GLU A 1068 -39.99 -7.48 44.15
N PHE A 1069 -38.89 -8.24 44.18
CA PHE A 1069 -38.34 -8.88 42.99
C PHE A 1069 -39.04 -10.18 42.56
N ASN A 1070 -40.11 -10.57 43.25
CA ASN A 1070 -40.91 -11.79 43.00
C ASN A 1070 -40.04 -13.07 43.05
N LEU A 1071 -39.06 -13.11 43.97
CA LEU A 1071 -38.21 -14.28 44.23
C LEU A 1071 -38.80 -15.22 45.29
N ILE A 1072 -39.74 -14.70 46.08
CA ILE A 1072 -40.59 -15.36 47.08
C ILE A 1072 -42.02 -14.84 46.84
N LYS A 1073 -43.05 -15.63 47.16
CA LYS A 1073 -44.47 -15.23 47.10
C LYS A 1073 -44.94 -14.68 48.45
#